data_AF-A0A7I9VJ89-F1
#
_entry.id   AF-A0A7I9VJ89-F1
#
_cell.length_a   1.000
_cell.length_b   1.000
_cell.length_c   1.000
_cell.angle_alpha   90.00
_cell.angle_beta   90.00
_cell.angle_gamma   90.00
#
_symmetry.space_group_name_H-M   'P 1'
#
loop_
_entity.id
_entity.type
_entity.pdbx_description
1 polymer ?
#
loop_
_entity_poly.entity_id
_entity_poly.type
_entity_poly.pdbx_seq_one_letter_code
_entity_poly.pdbx_strand_id
1 'polypeptide(L)'
;MPELSDIHARVLRWVLERLPASAKGDVCWCRTASGERPVVVCPLEPAGTGHALFTLGEGRRVLVTLTDADPTAVALLLARLEAEDFGGEALEAAGPLEDPTLRAAGRAGVALLPPSATRFLKGLRDRVRVDALAFPVSVVHFLDPAELAVAQAHGVAALRDQFAGCGRNLLRFASAHRPAGAEPAPAPAPGPRRARGAFPSRAPPPHRADALTPRRMSMKSRGWLVTLAGTGLNLALGILYAWSVFSKQLVEPVSRGGFGWTKTQATLPYTVAIAFFALMMIPAGRLQDRLGPRVIASAGGVLTGLGLIVASFAGPGSVLPALLGFGVLGGTGFGLGYAAATPAAVKWFPPEKKGLITGLVVAGFGLAPVYIAPLSKYLLAGNGVGGSFRILGIAFLVTATLCAQFITNPAAPQVAKKSAVTSALAAARPDRTWREMIRTGTFWSLWLQYACAATAGLMIIGHMARIVAVQSGNTVTIGFVFVALLACFNAGGRIVAGVVSDYVGRVVTIGLVCVLQALAMFLFSSFTTVAGFVVGAAVVGFSYGACLSLFPSTAADKWGTKNLGMNYGILFTAWGVGGVVGPMLAGKIADATGSYAAAYNVAGALVAFAFLLAAFSYVEVSVRIPEREITIRVGKKADTEAA
;
A
#
# COMPACT_ATOMS: atom_id res chain seq x y z
N MET A 1 -24.80 -13.73 47.25
CA MET A 1 -23.47 -13.12 47.45
C MET A 1 -23.55 -11.70 46.88
N PRO A 2 -23.26 -10.64 47.66
CA PRO A 2 -23.62 -9.28 47.27
C PRO A 2 -22.40 -8.46 46.81
N GLU A 3 -21.95 -8.65 45.56
CA GLU A 3 -20.87 -7.81 45.01
C GLU A 3 -21.22 -7.26 43.62
N LEU A 4 -21.77 -6.04 43.63
CA LEU A 4 -21.06 -4.98 42.93
C LEU A 4 -20.33 -4.14 44.00
N SER A 5 -19.02 -4.07 43.84
CA SER A 5 -17.98 -3.25 44.49
C SER A 5 -16.69 -3.54 43.67
N ASP A 6 -15.55 -2.90 43.79
CA ASP A 6 -15.12 -1.79 44.64
C ASP A 6 -14.88 -0.55 43.75
N ILE A 7 -15.56 0.57 44.05
CA ILE A 7 -15.77 1.72 43.13
C ILE A 7 -16.46 1.30 41.80
N HIS A 8 -17.42 0.37 41.92
CA HIS A 8 -18.33 -0.14 40.86
C HIS A 8 -17.80 -0.10 39.41
N ALA A 9 -16.85 -0.96 39.02
CA ALA A 9 -15.59 -1.26 39.72
C ALA A 9 -14.41 -0.38 39.19
N ARG A 10 -14.79 0.66 38.41
CA ARG A 10 -14.09 1.95 38.17
C ARG A 10 -14.96 2.88 37.30
N VAL A 11 -16.28 2.85 37.57
CA VAL A 11 -17.42 3.52 36.87
C VAL A 11 -17.21 3.83 35.37
N LEU A 12 -17.30 2.84 34.46
CA LEU A 12 -17.13 1.40 34.65
C LEU A 12 -15.88 1.02 33.86
N ARG A 13 -14.72 1.30 34.48
CA ARG A 13 -13.45 1.65 33.82
C ARG A 13 -13.61 2.71 32.72
N TRP A 14 -14.12 3.88 33.15
CA TRP A 14 -14.00 5.17 32.47
C TRP A 14 -14.72 5.28 31.11
N VAL A 15 -16.00 4.93 31.03
CA VAL A 15 -16.79 4.98 29.76
C VAL A 15 -16.08 4.18 28.62
N LEU A 16 -15.23 3.23 29.05
CA LEU A 16 -14.44 2.23 28.36
C LEU A 16 -13.52 2.74 27.23
N GLU A 17 -12.70 3.72 27.60
CA GLU A 17 -11.45 4.15 26.94
C GLU A 17 -11.60 4.67 25.50
N ARG A 18 -12.84 4.87 25.07
CA ARG A 18 -13.23 5.41 23.76
C ARG A 18 -14.36 6.45 24.02
N LEU A 19 -15.42 6.67 23.24
CA LEU A 19 -16.12 5.87 22.23
C LEU A 19 -15.82 6.39 20.80
N PRO A 20 -15.83 5.51 19.78
CA PRO A 20 -17.03 4.78 19.35
C PRO A 20 -17.08 3.31 19.77
N ALA A 21 -18.30 2.74 19.74
CA ALA A 21 -18.61 1.37 20.16
C ALA A 21 -18.30 0.28 19.10
N SER A 22 -18.35 -0.99 19.55
CA SER A 22 -18.17 -2.18 18.72
C SER A 22 -19.46 -2.57 17.98
N ALA A 23 -19.34 -3.27 16.85
CA ALA A 23 -20.44 -3.74 15.99
C ALA A 23 -21.28 -4.91 16.57
N LYS A 24 -21.47 -4.93 17.90
CA LYS A 24 -22.40 -5.82 18.64
C LYS A 24 -23.03 -5.12 19.86
N GLY A 25 -23.11 -3.79 19.85
CA GLY A 25 -24.08 -3.05 20.67
C GLY A 25 -25.29 -2.73 19.79
N ASP A 26 -26.50 -2.84 20.34
CA ASP A 26 -27.71 -2.57 19.57
C ASP A 26 -27.83 -1.08 19.26
N VAL A 27 -27.89 -0.76 17.97
CA VAL A 27 -28.21 0.58 17.49
C VAL A 27 -29.73 0.69 17.46
N CYS A 28 -30.31 1.12 18.57
CA CYS A 28 -31.73 1.38 18.66
C CYS A 28 -32.07 2.68 17.92
N TRP A 29 -32.98 2.59 16.96
CA TRP A 29 -33.53 3.74 16.26
C TRP A 29 -34.76 4.24 17.02
N CYS A 30 -34.60 5.36 17.73
CA CYS A 30 -35.68 5.95 18.50
C CYS A 30 -36.51 6.88 17.59
N ARG A 31 -37.78 6.53 17.33
CA ARG A 31 -38.71 7.40 16.62
C ARG A 31 -39.18 8.53 17.55
N THR A 32 -38.56 9.69 17.41
CA THR A 32 -38.97 10.93 18.10
C THR A 32 -40.06 11.66 17.31
N ALA A 33 -40.70 12.67 17.92
CA ALA A 33 -41.59 13.59 17.20
C ALA A 33 -40.90 14.35 16.04
N SER A 34 -39.55 14.38 16.02
CA SER A 34 -38.73 14.97 14.95
C SER A 34 -38.19 13.95 13.92
N GLY A 35 -38.61 12.67 14.00
CA GLY A 35 -38.11 11.58 13.18
C GLY A 35 -37.27 10.56 13.94
N GLU A 36 -36.80 9.53 13.23
CA GLU A 36 -35.96 8.46 13.79
C GLU A 36 -34.51 8.93 14.01
N ARG A 37 -34.04 8.81 15.25
CA ARG A 37 -32.67 9.18 15.64
C ARG A 37 -31.89 7.95 16.08
N PRO A 38 -30.62 7.79 15.66
CA PRO A 38 -29.77 6.70 16.13
C PRO A 38 -29.35 6.94 17.58
N VAL A 39 -29.69 6.00 18.46
CA VAL A 39 -29.20 5.95 19.84
C VAL A 39 -28.29 4.74 19.94
N VAL A 40 -27.02 4.96 20.30
CA VAL A 40 -26.09 3.85 20.52
C VAL A 40 -26.30 3.34 21.94
N VAL A 41 -26.86 2.13 22.05
CA VAL A 41 -27.07 1.44 23.33
C VAL A 41 -26.01 0.37 23.47
N CYS A 42 -25.33 0.33 24.62
CA CYS A 42 -24.44 -0.76 24.98
C CYS A 42 -25.10 -1.57 26.10
N PRO A 43 -25.78 -2.69 25.81
CA PRO A 43 -26.33 -3.56 26.84
C PRO A 43 -25.21 -4.27 27.60
N LEU A 44 -25.46 -4.53 28.88
CA LEU A 44 -24.60 -5.30 29.76
C LEU A 44 -25.42 -6.42 30.41
N GLU A 45 -25.09 -7.67 30.09
CA GLU A 45 -25.51 -8.85 30.86
C GLU A 45 -24.34 -9.43 31.65
N PRO A 46 -24.28 -9.17 32.97
CA PRO A 46 -23.56 -10.00 33.90
C PRO A 46 -24.50 -10.47 35.02
N ALA A 47 -24.92 -11.73 34.97
CA ALA A 47 -25.46 -12.50 36.12
C ALA A 47 -26.54 -11.80 37.00
N GLY A 48 -27.44 -11.03 36.40
CA GLY A 48 -28.64 -10.50 37.07
C GLY A 48 -28.48 -9.13 37.73
N THR A 49 -28.48 -8.07 36.90
CA THR A 49 -29.22 -6.79 37.09
C THR A 49 -28.90 -5.92 35.87
N GLY A 50 -29.91 -5.35 35.21
CA GLY A 50 -29.72 -4.58 33.98
C GLY A 50 -28.82 -3.36 34.18
N HIS A 51 -27.96 -3.05 33.20
CA HIS A 51 -27.07 -1.88 33.18
C HIS A 51 -27.00 -1.33 31.74
N ALA A 52 -27.06 0.00 31.53
CA ALA A 52 -27.10 0.57 30.18
C ALA A 52 -26.41 1.95 30.03
N LEU A 53 -25.66 2.10 28.94
CA LEU A 53 -24.91 3.33 28.57
C LEU A 53 -25.45 3.91 27.25
N PHE A 54 -25.59 5.24 27.18
CA PHE A 54 -26.21 5.94 26.05
C PHE A 54 -25.37 7.09 25.53
N THR A 55 -25.15 7.12 24.21
CA THR A 55 -24.66 8.30 23.49
C THR A 55 -25.62 8.64 22.35
N LEU A 56 -26.14 9.87 22.35
CA LEU A 56 -27.06 10.37 21.32
C LEU A 56 -26.28 10.94 20.12
N GLY A 57 -26.69 10.57 18.91
CA GLY A 57 -25.91 10.75 17.67
C GLY A 57 -25.53 12.19 17.28
N GLU A 58 -26.18 13.21 17.86
CA GLU A 58 -25.83 14.63 17.72
C GLU A 58 -25.85 15.38 19.08
N GLY A 59 -25.83 14.65 20.20
CA GLY A 59 -26.00 15.20 21.54
C GLY A 59 -24.78 15.96 22.06
N ARG A 60 -25.02 17.06 22.78
CA ARG A 60 -23.95 17.84 23.44
C ARG A 60 -23.38 17.18 24.70
N ARG A 61 -23.90 16.03 25.16
CA ARG A 61 -23.60 15.41 26.46
C ARG A 61 -23.66 13.87 26.41
N VAL A 62 -23.09 13.21 27.42
CA VAL A 62 -23.12 11.75 27.60
C VAL A 62 -23.86 11.39 28.88
N LEU A 63 -24.90 10.54 28.79
CA LEU A 63 -25.73 10.13 29.92
C LEU A 63 -25.38 8.69 30.36
N VAL A 64 -25.13 8.52 31.65
CA VAL A 64 -24.73 7.22 32.24
C VAL A 64 -25.67 6.86 33.38
N THR A 65 -26.19 5.63 33.37
CA THR A 65 -27.00 5.10 34.47
C THR A 65 -26.74 3.61 34.72
N LEU A 66 -27.07 3.14 35.91
CA LEU A 66 -27.03 1.74 36.33
C LEU A 66 -28.36 1.47 37.04
N THR A 67 -29.31 0.83 36.34
CA THR A 67 -30.65 0.56 36.87
C THR A 67 -31.14 -0.79 36.36
N ASP A 68 -31.74 -1.55 37.26
CA ASP A 68 -32.23 -2.93 37.12
C ASP A 68 -33.48 -3.09 36.24
N ALA A 69 -33.75 -2.14 35.34
CA ALA A 69 -34.91 -2.09 34.47
C ALA A 69 -34.56 -2.37 33.00
N ASP A 70 -35.58 -2.56 32.16
CA ASP A 70 -35.42 -2.82 30.72
C ASP A 70 -34.58 -1.71 30.03
N PRO A 71 -33.45 -2.06 29.38
CA PRO A 71 -32.63 -1.11 28.65
C PRO A 71 -33.39 -0.31 27.58
N THR A 72 -34.44 -0.88 26.98
CA THR A 72 -35.23 -0.23 25.92
C THR A 72 -36.08 0.91 26.47
N ALA A 73 -36.81 0.67 27.57
CA ALA A 73 -37.56 1.70 28.30
C ALA A 73 -36.63 2.81 28.83
N VAL A 74 -35.47 2.44 29.39
CA VAL A 74 -34.46 3.40 29.88
C VAL A 74 -33.91 4.26 28.74
N ALA A 75 -33.68 3.69 27.55
CA ALA A 75 -33.24 4.43 26.35
C ALA A 75 -34.23 5.53 25.95
N LEU A 76 -35.51 5.18 25.89
CA LEU A 76 -36.60 6.09 25.51
C LEU A 76 -36.74 7.24 26.51
N LEU A 77 -36.68 6.94 27.81
CA LEU A 77 -36.71 7.94 28.87
C LEU A 77 -35.55 8.93 28.77
N LEU A 78 -34.32 8.45 28.57
CA LEU A 78 -33.14 9.31 28.48
C LEU A 78 -33.14 10.18 27.22
N ALA A 79 -33.60 9.65 26.08
CA ALA A 79 -33.80 10.42 24.87
C ALA A 79 -34.87 11.52 25.05
N ARG A 80 -35.93 11.24 25.81
CA ARG A 80 -36.95 12.22 26.19
C ARG A 80 -36.38 13.31 27.10
N LEU A 81 -35.66 12.94 28.15
CA LEU A 81 -35.02 13.90 29.08
C LEU A 81 -34.02 14.84 28.37
N GLU A 82 -33.31 14.36 27.35
CA GLU A 82 -32.46 15.25 26.53
C GLU A 82 -33.27 16.15 25.58
N ALA A 83 -34.36 15.65 24.99
CA ALA A 83 -35.21 16.42 24.08
C ALA A 83 -36.04 17.51 24.77
N GLU A 84 -36.45 17.29 26.02
CA GLU A 84 -37.17 18.25 26.88
C GLU A 84 -36.21 19.24 27.60
N ASP A 85 -34.91 19.19 27.29
CA ASP A 85 -33.79 19.90 27.96
C ASP A 85 -33.89 19.90 29.50
N PHE A 86 -34.14 18.72 30.05
CA PHE A 86 -34.42 18.51 31.47
C PHE A 86 -33.19 18.85 32.35
N GLY A 87 -33.07 20.12 32.76
CA GLY A 87 -31.99 20.66 33.58
C GLY A 87 -30.95 21.54 32.85
N GLY A 88 -31.11 21.83 31.56
CA GLY A 88 -30.19 22.69 30.81
C GLY A 88 -28.73 22.19 30.75
N GLU A 89 -27.78 23.05 30.39
CA GLU A 89 -26.35 22.67 30.32
C GLU A 89 -25.67 22.55 31.71
N ALA A 90 -26.34 22.86 32.83
CA ALA A 90 -25.66 22.98 34.13
C ALA A 90 -26.46 22.65 35.42
N LEU A 91 -27.80 22.57 35.44
CA LEU A 91 -28.56 22.43 36.68
C LEU A 91 -28.76 20.97 37.13
N GLU A 92 -28.84 20.77 38.45
CA GLU A 92 -29.41 19.55 39.03
C GLU A 92 -30.93 19.59 38.87
N ALA A 93 -31.54 18.51 38.40
CA ALA A 93 -32.98 18.40 38.21
C ALA A 93 -33.46 17.06 38.75
N ALA A 94 -34.58 17.03 39.47
CA ALA A 94 -35.26 15.79 39.84
C ALA A 94 -36.76 15.92 39.56
N GLY A 95 -37.38 14.83 39.13
CA GLY A 95 -38.80 14.79 38.79
C GLY A 95 -39.42 13.43 39.04
N PRO A 96 -40.76 13.37 39.17
CA PRO A 96 -41.49 12.12 39.23
C PRO A 96 -41.37 11.37 37.90
N LEU A 97 -41.43 10.05 37.99
CA LEU A 97 -41.37 9.16 36.83
C LEU A 97 -42.70 8.44 36.67
N GLU A 98 -43.24 8.47 35.45
CA GLU A 98 -44.55 7.89 35.12
C GLU A 98 -44.46 6.60 34.29
N ASP A 99 -43.25 6.06 34.13
CA ASP A 99 -43.02 4.81 33.42
C ASP A 99 -43.50 3.60 34.27
N PRO A 100 -44.44 2.77 33.77
CA PRO A 100 -44.99 1.65 34.55
C PRO A 100 -43.95 0.56 34.85
N THR A 101 -42.98 0.34 33.95
CA THR A 101 -41.94 -0.69 34.07
C THR A 101 -40.96 -0.31 35.18
N LEU A 102 -40.55 0.95 35.22
CA LEU A 102 -39.65 1.48 36.24
C LEU A 102 -40.36 1.60 37.61
N ARG A 103 -41.66 1.91 37.65
CA ARG A 103 -42.46 1.83 38.89
C ARG A 103 -42.57 0.40 39.43
N ALA A 104 -42.73 -0.60 38.57
CA ALA A 104 -42.71 -2.02 38.97
C ALA A 104 -41.34 -2.46 39.54
N ALA A 105 -40.25 -1.84 39.08
CA ALA A 105 -38.89 -1.98 39.64
C ALA A 105 -38.62 -1.08 40.88
N GLY A 106 -39.67 -0.53 41.51
CA GLY A 106 -39.56 0.29 42.72
C GLY A 106 -39.01 1.72 42.52
N ARG A 107 -38.91 2.20 41.28
CA ARG A 107 -38.43 3.55 40.95
C ARG A 107 -39.61 4.51 40.78
N ALA A 108 -39.67 5.54 41.63
CA ALA A 108 -40.74 6.54 41.61
C ALA A 108 -40.33 7.84 40.91
N GLY A 109 -39.03 8.11 40.79
CA GLY A 109 -38.51 9.35 40.20
C GLY A 109 -37.14 9.20 39.59
N VAL A 110 -36.65 10.30 39.03
CA VAL A 110 -35.33 10.40 38.41
C VAL A 110 -34.65 11.70 38.82
N ALA A 111 -33.35 11.63 39.10
CA ALA A 111 -32.49 12.79 39.33
C ALA A 111 -31.35 12.82 38.29
N LEU A 112 -31.25 13.94 37.57
CA LEU A 112 -30.08 14.30 36.80
C LEU A 112 -29.04 14.89 37.75
N LEU A 113 -27.91 14.19 37.85
CA LEU A 113 -26.72 14.58 38.60
C LEU A 113 -25.61 14.88 37.58
N PRO A 114 -25.43 16.16 37.17
CA PRO A 114 -24.35 16.59 36.27
C PRO A 114 -22.95 16.46 36.89
N PRO A 115 -22.05 17.43 36.58
CA PRO A 115 -20.84 17.67 37.37
C PRO A 115 -20.87 18.88 38.35
N SER A 116 -20.75 18.69 39.70
CA SER A 116 -20.32 19.64 40.79
C SER A 116 -20.07 19.04 42.24
N ALA A 117 -20.57 17.84 42.61
CA ALA A 117 -21.21 17.56 43.93
C ALA A 117 -21.02 16.17 44.61
N THR A 118 -20.18 15.23 44.15
CA THR A 118 -20.21 13.84 44.68
C THR A 118 -18.81 13.18 44.64
N ARG A 119 -17.90 13.81 45.37
CA ARG A 119 -16.45 13.86 45.06
C ARG A 119 -15.63 12.66 45.53
N PHE A 120 -16.27 11.57 45.90
CA PHE A 120 -15.65 10.39 46.52
C PHE A 120 -15.09 9.37 45.51
N LEU A 121 -15.42 9.49 44.22
CA LEU A 121 -14.92 8.61 43.15
C LEU A 121 -13.66 9.19 42.48
N LYS A 122 -12.48 8.84 43.02
CA LYS A 122 -11.17 9.22 42.46
C LYS A 122 -10.97 8.70 41.02
N GLY A 123 -10.89 9.62 40.05
CA GLY A 123 -10.34 9.34 38.72
C GLY A 123 -11.27 9.56 37.52
N LEU A 124 -12.57 9.83 37.70
CA LEU A 124 -13.41 10.25 36.57
C LEU A 124 -13.05 11.69 36.14
N ARG A 125 -13.08 11.96 34.83
CA ARG A 125 -13.00 13.32 34.27
C ARG A 125 -14.40 13.84 33.99
N ASP A 126 -14.56 15.15 34.08
CA ASP A 126 -15.79 15.90 33.76
C ASP A 126 -16.16 15.85 32.27
N ARG A 127 -15.17 15.67 31.39
CA ARG A 127 -15.34 15.62 29.93
C ARG A 127 -14.59 14.49 29.24
N VAL A 128 -15.19 13.97 28.17
CA VAL A 128 -14.58 13.04 27.19
C VAL A 128 -14.24 13.83 25.92
N ARG A 129 -13.10 13.53 25.25
CA ARG A 129 -12.73 14.14 23.97
C ARG A 129 -12.78 13.13 22.83
N VAL A 130 -13.42 13.51 21.73
CA VAL A 130 -13.41 12.77 20.47
C VAL A 130 -12.93 13.72 19.38
N ASP A 131 -11.79 13.40 18.77
CA ASP A 131 -11.02 14.26 17.87
C ASP A 131 -10.80 15.68 18.43
N ALA A 132 -11.49 16.69 17.89
CA ALA A 132 -11.38 18.09 18.32
C ALA A 132 -12.50 18.54 19.29
N LEU A 133 -13.51 17.70 19.52
CA LEU A 133 -14.71 18.03 20.31
C LEU A 133 -14.61 17.46 21.73
N ALA A 134 -15.29 18.11 22.68
CA ALA A 134 -15.28 17.74 24.09
C ALA A 134 -16.70 17.72 24.67
N PHE A 135 -17.10 16.57 25.22
CA PHE A 135 -18.45 16.28 25.69
C PHE A 135 -18.46 16.15 27.22
N PRO A 136 -19.31 16.88 27.97
CA PRO A 136 -19.56 16.65 29.38
C PRO A 136 -20.25 15.30 29.62
N VAL A 137 -19.92 14.67 30.74
CA VAL A 137 -20.62 13.47 31.26
C VAL A 137 -21.70 13.93 32.25
N SER A 138 -22.78 13.16 32.40
CA SER A 138 -23.77 13.33 33.48
C SER A 138 -24.33 11.97 33.92
N VAL A 139 -24.65 11.85 35.21
CA VAL A 139 -25.16 10.63 35.83
C VAL A 139 -26.66 10.77 36.03
N VAL A 140 -27.42 9.75 35.65
CA VAL A 140 -28.87 9.69 35.89
C VAL A 140 -29.16 8.65 36.96
N HIS A 141 -29.76 9.08 38.06
CA HIS A 141 -30.05 8.25 39.21
C HIS A 141 -31.56 8.06 39.37
N PHE A 142 -31.99 6.81 39.53
CA PHE A 142 -33.40 6.47 39.72
C PHE A 142 -33.72 6.40 41.21
N LEU A 143 -34.67 7.23 41.62
CA LEU A 143 -35.04 7.44 43.01
C LEU A 143 -36.19 6.50 43.40
N ASP A 144 -36.12 5.91 44.59
CA ASP A 144 -37.27 5.32 45.25
C ASP A 144 -38.28 6.41 45.73
N PRO A 145 -39.48 6.06 46.24
CA PRO A 145 -40.46 7.05 46.70
C PRO A 145 -39.97 7.98 47.82
N ALA A 146 -39.13 7.49 48.73
CA ALA A 146 -38.61 8.28 49.85
C ALA A 146 -37.49 9.21 49.39
N GLU A 147 -36.59 8.71 48.55
CA GLU A 147 -35.54 9.51 47.88
C GLU A 147 -36.16 10.61 46.99
N LEU A 148 -37.23 10.32 46.25
CA LEU A 148 -37.94 11.32 45.47
C LEU A 148 -38.57 12.40 46.36
N ALA A 149 -39.21 12.02 47.48
CA ALA A 149 -39.78 12.97 48.41
C ALA A 149 -38.71 13.91 49.01
N VAL A 150 -37.53 13.37 49.37
CA VAL A 150 -36.38 14.18 49.83
C VAL A 150 -35.89 15.12 48.72
N ALA A 151 -35.75 14.63 47.49
CA ALA A 151 -35.31 15.44 46.35
C ALA A 151 -36.28 16.58 46.02
N GLN A 152 -37.58 16.36 46.16
CA GLN A 152 -38.63 17.36 45.94
C GLN A 152 -38.73 18.38 47.08
N ALA A 153 -38.59 17.94 48.34
CA ALA A 153 -38.72 18.80 49.52
C ALA A 153 -37.46 19.64 49.80
N HIS A 154 -36.27 19.11 49.52
CA HIS A 154 -34.98 19.68 49.94
C HIS A 154 -33.97 19.84 48.81
N GLY A 155 -34.35 19.49 47.57
CA GLY A 155 -33.50 19.58 46.40
C GLY A 155 -32.51 18.41 46.28
N VAL A 156 -31.95 18.25 45.09
CA VAL A 156 -31.03 17.16 44.72
C VAL A 156 -29.75 17.16 45.58
N ALA A 157 -29.33 18.32 46.09
CA ALA A 157 -28.18 18.43 46.98
C ALA A 157 -28.38 17.74 48.35
N ALA A 158 -29.62 17.58 48.84
CA ALA A 158 -29.89 16.91 50.12
C ALA A 158 -29.67 15.39 50.04
N LEU A 159 -29.97 14.78 48.88
CA LEU A 159 -29.70 13.37 48.61
C LEU A 159 -28.21 13.03 48.78
N ARG A 160 -27.30 13.96 48.45
CA ARG A 160 -25.85 13.77 48.59
C ARG A 160 -25.45 13.34 50.00
N ASP A 161 -26.02 13.98 51.02
CA ASP A 161 -25.61 13.80 52.41
C ASP A 161 -26.23 12.51 53.00
N GLN A 162 -27.46 12.19 52.59
CA GLN A 162 -28.09 10.89 52.86
C GLN A 162 -27.29 9.74 52.22
N PHE A 163 -26.91 9.87 50.95
CA PHE A 163 -26.12 8.86 50.25
C PHE A 163 -24.70 8.72 50.80
N ALA A 164 -24.07 9.82 51.22
CA ALA A 164 -22.78 9.78 51.91
C ALA A 164 -22.85 9.01 53.24
N GLY A 165 -23.92 9.20 54.02
CA GLY A 165 -24.18 8.44 55.25
C GLY A 165 -24.45 6.95 54.99
N CYS A 166 -25.06 6.61 53.86
CA CYS A 166 -25.35 5.22 53.45
C CYS A 166 -24.25 4.56 52.58
N GLY A 167 -23.10 5.22 52.37
CA GLY A 167 -22.00 4.70 51.54
C GLY A 167 -22.29 4.62 50.02
N ARG A 168 -23.36 5.27 49.53
CA ARG A 168 -23.75 5.28 48.12
C ARG A 168 -23.03 6.43 47.38
N ASN A 169 -22.22 6.08 46.39
CA ASN A 169 -21.38 7.04 45.66
C ASN A 169 -21.99 7.47 44.32
N LEU A 170 -22.49 8.71 44.22
CA LEU A 170 -22.81 9.44 42.97
C LEU A 170 -21.53 10.02 42.27
N LEU A 171 -21.55 10.61 41.04
CA LEU A 171 -20.33 11.25 40.42
C LEU A 171 -20.52 12.63 39.75
N ARG A 172 -19.79 13.68 40.18
CA ARG A 172 -20.16 15.09 39.88
C ARG A 172 -19.00 16.13 40.14
N PHE A 173 -18.46 16.90 39.15
CA PHE A 173 -17.59 18.15 39.29
C PHE A 173 -17.52 19.17 38.05
N ALA A 174 -17.89 20.49 38.15
CA ALA A 174 -18.15 21.49 37.04
C ALA A 174 -16.99 22.39 36.51
N SER A 175 -17.20 23.06 35.35
CA SER A 175 -16.20 23.86 34.57
C SER A 175 -16.09 25.37 34.83
N ALA A 176 -14.92 25.94 34.54
CA ALA A 176 -14.65 27.39 34.51
C ALA A 176 -15.04 28.08 33.18
N HIS A 177 -15.62 29.27 33.28
CA HIS A 177 -15.78 30.24 32.18
C HIS A 177 -14.47 31.02 31.94
N ARG A 178 -14.25 31.48 30.70
CA ARG A 178 -13.38 32.62 30.42
C ARG A 178 -14.12 33.54 29.42
N PRO A 179 -14.60 34.72 29.84
CA PRO A 179 -15.31 35.62 28.94
C PRO A 179 -14.37 36.23 27.89
N ALA A 180 -14.92 36.62 26.75
CA ALA A 180 -14.25 37.52 25.83
C ALA A 180 -14.37 38.98 26.33
N GLY A 181 -13.29 39.76 26.25
CA GLY A 181 -13.28 41.21 26.48
C GLY A 181 -12.97 41.65 27.92
N ALA A 182 -11.69 41.91 28.20
CA ALA A 182 -11.21 42.79 29.28
C ALA A 182 -9.76 43.21 29.00
N GLU A 183 -9.42 44.48 29.26
CA GLU A 183 -8.07 45.05 29.08
C GLU A 183 -7.05 44.61 30.14
N PRO A 184 -5.73 44.72 29.88
CA PRO A 184 -4.69 44.33 30.83
C PRO A 184 -4.42 45.42 31.89
N ALA A 185 -4.60 45.07 33.17
CA ALA A 185 -4.19 45.87 34.33
C ALA A 185 -2.77 45.46 34.84
N PRO A 186 -2.04 46.36 35.55
CA PRO A 186 -0.57 46.35 35.54
C PRO A 186 0.14 45.49 36.60
N ALA A 187 1.47 45.41 36.47
CA ALA A 187 2.36 44.48 37.17
C ALA A 187 2.65 44.81 38.66
N PRO A 188 3.00 43.81 39.48
CA PRO A 188 3.61 44.01 40.80
C PRO A 188 5.15 44.05 40.73
N ALA A 189 5.76 44.88 41.58
CA ALA A 189 7.20 44.98 41.81
C ALA A 189 7.61 44.27 43.15
N PRO A 190 8.86 44.39 43.66
CA PRO A 190 9.90 43.41 43.41
C PRO A 190 10.40 42.63 44.65
N GLY A 191 10.98 41.45 44.43
CA GLY A 191 11.63 40.59 45.45
C GLY A 191 13.14 40.41 45.21
N PRO A 192 13.93 40.03 46.24
CA PRO A 192 15.29 40.57 46.40
C PRO A 192 16.46 39.84 45.70
N ARG A 193 17.53 40.62 45.53
CA ARG A 193 18.83 40.31 44.90
C ARG A 193 19.52 39.04 45.42
N ARG A 194 20.21 38.31 44.54
CA ARG A 194 21.50 37.65 44.87
C ARG A 194 22.50 37.62 43.69
N ALA A 195 23.73 38.02 44.04
CA ALA A 195 25.05 37.73 43.46
C ALA A 195 25.33 37.77 41.93
N ARG A 196 26.32 38.60 41.59
CA ARG A 196 27.02 38.78 40.30
C ARG A 196 27.66 37.50 39.74
N GLY A 197 27.80 37.41 38.40
CA GLY A 197 28.83 36.58 37.75
C GLY A 197 28.71 36.41 36.22
N ALA A 198 29.73 36.88 35.49
CA ALA A 198 30.04 36.62 34.07
C ALA A 198 29.15 37.24 32.95
N PHE A 199 29.84 37.64 31.87
CA PHE A 199 29.33 38.37 30.70
C PHE A 199 28.66 37.47 29.64
N PRO A 200 27.84 38.08 28.76
CA PRO A 200 27.87 37.76 27.33
C PRO A 200 28.18 38.99 26.44
N SER A 201 28.76 38.73 25.27
CA SER A 201 29.19 39.74 24.30
C SER A 201 28.03 40.37 23.51
N ARG A 202 28.27 41.60 23.01
CA ARG A 202 27.34 42.31 22.11
C ARG A 202 27.15 41.55 20.79
N ALA A 203 25.90 41.32 20.40
CA ALA A 203 25.54 41.04 19.01
C ALA A 203 25.39 42.36 18.21
N PRO A 204 25.75 42.42 16.92
CA PRO A 204 25.50 43.57 16.05
C PRO A 204 24.03 43.63 15.57
N PRO A 205 23.54 44.80 15.11
CA PRO A 205 22.16 44.98 14.65
C PRO A 205 21.86 44.28 13.31
N PRO A 206 20.58 44.06 12.96
CA PRO A 206 20.22 43.18 11.85
C PRO A 206 20.41 43.81 10.48
N HIS A 207 21.16 43.15 9.60
CA HIS A 207 21.07 43.42 8.17
C HIS A 207 19.73 42.94 7.63
N ARG A 208 18.97 43.86 7.02
CA ARG A 208 17.89 43.51 6.09
C ARG A 208 18.50 42.76 4.91
N ALA A 209 18.14 41.49 4.78
CA ALA A 209 18.30 40.74 3.54
C ALA A 209 16.96 40.08 3.23
N ASP A 210 16.33 40.48 2.12
CA ASP A 210 15.15 39.81 1.57
C ASP A 210 15.54 38.43 1.05
N ALA A 211 15.68 37.49 1.97
CA ALA A 211 15.84 36.08 1.65
C ALA A 211 14.52 35.55 1.12
N LEU A 212 14.40 35.49 -0.21
CA LEU A 212 13.42 34.70 -0.95
C LEU A 212 13.27 33.32 -0.30
N THR A 213 12.25 33.15 0.54
CA THR A 213 12.00 31.86 1.20
C THR A 213 11.68 30.84 0.12
N PRO A 214 12.48 29.77 -0.06
CA PRO A 214 12.21 28.78 -1.09
C PRO A 214 10.88 28.11 -0.75
N ARG A 215 9.88 28.39 -1.62
CA ARG A 215 8.47 28.01 -1.47
C ARG A 215 8.36 26.57 -0.98
N ARG A 216 8.06 26.37 0.31
CA ARG A 216 8.02 25.04 0.94
C ARG A 216 6.94 24.21 0.25
N MET A 217 7.35 23.37 -0.70
CA MET A 217 6.44 22.45 -1.38
C MET A 217 5.67 21.62 -0.36
N SER A 218 4.34 21.60 -0.51
CA SER A 218 3.45 20.73 0.26
C SER A 218 3.94 19.29 0.23
N MET A 219 3.74 18.55 1.34
CA MET A 219 4.07 17.12 1.43
C MET A 219 3.44 16.31 0.28
N LYS A 220 2.23 16.69 -0.15
CA LYS A 220 1.52 16.09 -1.29
C LYS A 220 2.25 16.36 -2.62
N SER A 221 2.77 17.58 -2.81
CA SER A 221 3.55 17.95 -4.00
C SER A 221 4.89 17.22 -4.05
N ARG A 222 5.56 17.03 -2.90
CA ARG A 222 6.82 16.27 -2.81
C ARG A 222 6.64 14.79 -3.15
N GLY A 223 5.58 14.15 -2.66
CA GLY A 223 5.29 12.75 -3.03
C GLY A 223 5.09 12.54 -4.53
N TRP A 224 4.36 13.45 -5.19
CA TRP A 224 4.20 13.42 -6.65
C TRP A 224 5.50 13.70 -7.41
N LEU A 225 6.33 14.63 -6.94
CA LEU A 225 7.67 14.85 -7.51
C LEU A 225 8.54 13.59 -7.43
N VAL A 226 8.57 12.90 -6.28
CA VAL A 226 9.32 11.63 -6.10
C VAL A 226 8.76 10.53 -7.01
N THR A 227 7.44 10.49 -7.21
CA THR A 227 6.78 9.54 -8.13
C THR A 227 7.19 9.79 -9.57
N LEU A 228 7.07 11.04 -10.05
CA LEU A 228 7.46 11.43 -11.41
C LEU A 228 8.96 11.22 -11.64
N ALA A 229 9.80 11.52 -10.65
CA ALA A 229 11.24 11.26 -10.70
C ALA A 229 11.56 9.76 -10.77
N GLY A 230 10.87 8.93 -9.98
CA GLY A 230 10.98 7.46 -10.04
C GLY A 230 10.52 6.90 -11.39
N THR A 231 9.41 7.39 -11.93
CA THR A 231 8.93 7.06 -13.28
C THR A 231 9.95 7.46 -14.34
N GLY A 232 10.48 8.68 -14.30
CA GLY A 232 11.48 9.19 -15.25
C GLY A 232 12.82 8.46 -15.19
N LEU A 233 13.27 8.07 -13.99
CA LEU A 233 14.42 7.17 -13.83
C LEU A 233 14.15 5.83 -14.51
N ASN A 234 13.04 5.16 -14.17
CA ASN A 234 12.70 3.87 -14.76
C ASN A 234 12.48 3.95 -16.28
N LEU A 235 12.00 5.09 -16.79
CA LEU A 235 11.85 5.36 -18.22
C LEU A 235 13.21 5.36 -18.94
N ALA A 236 14.26 5.93 -18.35
CA ALA A 236 15.63 5.84 -18.88
C ALA A 236 16.25 4.44 -18.73
N LEU A 237 16.04 3.78 -17.59
CA LEU A 237 16.56 2.42 -17.34
C LEU A 237 15.91 1.36 -18.25
N GLY A 238 14.70 1.61 -18.75
CA GLY A 238 13.93 0.67 -19.58
C GLY A 238 14.47 0.42 -21.00
N ILE A 239 15.64 0.98 -21.37
CA ILE A 239 16.35 0.64 -22.61
C ILE A 239 16.59 -0.87 -22.78
N LEU A 240 16.65 -1.62 -21.67
CA LEU A 240 16.69 -3.09 -21.68
C LEU A 240 15.64 -3.69 -22.62
N TYR A 241 14.40 -3.19 -22.59
CA TYR A 241 13.31 -3.70 -23.43
C TYR A 241 13.30 -3.15 -24.87
N ALA A 242 14.16 -2.18 -25.19
CA ALA A 242 14.37 -1.70 -26.55
C ALA A 242 15.54 -2.41 -27.26
N TRP A 243 16.25 -3.32 -26.57
CA TRP A 243 17.48 -3.97 -27.07
C TRP A 243 17.34 -4.60 -28.46
N SER A 244 16.18 -5.17 -28.81
CA SER A 244 15.99 -5.83 -30.10
C SER A 244 16.23 -4.92 -31.31
N VAL A 245 16.07 -3.60 -31.17
CA VAL A 245 16.40 -2.61 -32.22
C VAL A 245 17.91 -2.55 -32.48
N PHE A 246 18.72 -2.46 -31.41
CA PHE A 246 20.18 -2.54 -31.50
C PHE A 246 20.64 -3.92 -31.98
N SER A 247 20.07 -4.97 -31.41
CA SER A 247 20.41 -6.35 -31.74
C SER A 247 20.14 -6.69 -33.21
N LYS A 248 19.14 -6.06 -33.85
CA LYS A 248 18.96 -6.14 -35.31
C LYS A 248 20.16 -5.55 -36.06
N GLN A 249 20.57 -4.32 -35.73
CA GLN A 249 21.70 -3.66 -36.40
C GLN A 249 23.04 -4.37 -36.15
N LEU A 250 23.26 -4.94 -34.96
CA LEU A 250 24.48 -5.67 -34.62
C LEU A 250 24.72 -6.90 -35.53
N VAL A 251 23.64 -7.56 -35.97
CA VAL A 251 23.69 -8.76 -36.83
C VAL A 251 23.82 -8.43 -38.32
N GLU A 252 23.47 -7.21 -38.77
CA GLU A 252 23.69 -6.81 -40.16
C GLU A 252 25.19 -6.89 -40.53
N PRO A 253 25.52 -7.23 -41.80
CA PRO A 253 26.90 -7.23 -42.27
C PRO A 253 27.59 -5.87 -42.08
N VAL A 254 28.92 -5.89 -41.95
CA VAL A 254 29.75 -4.68 -41.81
C VAL A 254 29.55 -3.71 -42.99
N SER A 255 29.34 -4.24 -44.19
CA SER A 255 29.01 -3.47 -45.41
C SER A 255 27.68 -2.70 -45.34
N ARG A 256 26.80 -3.01 -44.38
CA ARG A 256 25.54 -2.31 -44.10
C ARG A 256 25.58 -1.51 -42.79
N GLY A 257 26.77 -1.26 -42.25
CA GLY A 257 26.96 -0.54 -40.98
C GLY A 257 26.51 -1.34 -39.75
N GLY A 258 26.42 -2.66 -39.85
CA GLY A 258 26.30 -3.57 -38.72
C GLY A 258 27.66 -4.10 -38.26
N PHE A 259 27.66 -5.09 -37.36
CA PHE A 259 28.90 -5.70 -36.85
C PHE A 259 29.13 -7.12 -37.37
N GLY A 260 28.21 -7.69 -38.15
CA GLY A 260 28.29 -9.07 -38.64
C GLY A 260 28.23 -10.13 -37.54
N TRP A 261 27.76 -9.77 -36.34
CA TRP A 261 27.68 -10.70 -35.21
C TRP A 261 26.62 -11.77 -35.43
N THR A 262 26.82 -12.96 -34.85
CA THR A 262 25.76 -13.97 -34.78
C THR A 262 24.59 -13.47 -33.93
N LYS A 263 23.39 -14.03 -34.14
CA LYS A 263 22.20 -13.65 -33.37
C LYS A 263 22.39 -13.98 -31.88
N THR A 264 23.16 -15.01 -31.56
CA THR A 264 23.60 -15.36 -30.21
C THR A 264 24.52 -14.29 -29.63
N GLN A 265 25.59 -13.90 -30.34
CA GLN A 265 26.51 -12.83 -29.92
C GLN A 265 25.76 -11.52 -29.65
N ALA A 266 24.86 -11.11 -30.55
CA ALA A 266 24.03 -9.91 -30.40
C ALA A 266 22.95 -10.01 -29.30
N THR A 267 22.77 -11.17 -28.66
CA THR A 267 21.84 -11.37 -27.55
C THR A 267 22.55 -11.45 -26.19
N LEU A 268 23.83 -11.84 -26.16
CA LEU A 268 24.62 -11.98 -24.93
C LEU A 268 24.57 -10.74 -24.00
N PRO A 269 24.74 -9.49 -24.47
CA PRO A 269 24.69 -8.32 -23.60
C PRO A 269 23.35 -8.16 -22.86
N TYR A 270 22.23 -8.42 -23.55
CA TYR A 270 20.89 -8.34 -22.98
C TYR A 270 20.62 -9.43 -21.93
N THR A 271 21.03 -10.66 -22.23
CA THR A 271 20.94 -11.77 -21.28
C THR A 271 21.79 -11.54 -20.02
N VAL A 272 23.02 -11.05 -20.18
CA VAL A 272 23.87 -10.69 -19.02
C VAL A 272 23.28 -9.50 -18.25
N ALA A 273 22.69 -8.52 -18.94
CA ALA A 273 22.00 -7.40 -18.28
C ALA A 273 20.83 -7.89 -17.41
N ILE A 274 20.02 -8.84 -17.88
CA ILE A 274 18.94 -9.44 -17.10
C ILE A 274 19.48 -10.20 -15.89
N ALA A 275 20.55 -10.98 -16.05
CA ALA A 275 21.18 -11.71 -14.95
C ALA A 275 21.69 -10.74 -13.85
N PHE A 276 22.45 -9.71 -14.22
CA PHE A 276 22.95 -8.72 -13.27
C PHE A 276 21.83 -7.87 -12.64
N PHE A 277 20.77 -7.53 -13.39
CA PHE A 277 19.58 -6.88 -12.84
C PHE A 277 18.94 -7.76 -11.76
N ALA A 278 18.60 -9.01 -12.07
CA ALA A 278 17.97 -9.93 -11.13
C ALA A 278 18.82 -10.17 -9.87
N LEU A 279 20.14 -10.33 -10.04
CA LEU A 279 21.09 -10.48 -8.93
C LEU A 279 21.18 -9.22 -8.06
N MET A 280 21.26 -8.04 -8.66
CA MET A 280 21.45 -6.78 -7.93
C MET A 280 20.19 -6.27 -7.21
N MET A 281 19.00 -6.71 -7.59
CA MET A 281 17.75 -6.40 -6.86
C MET A 281 17.84 -6.78 -5.36
N ILE A 282 18.51 -7.87 -5.02
CA ILE A 282 18.63 -8.38 -3.64
C ILE A 282 19.51 -7.46 -2.74
N PRO A 283 20.77 -7.14 -3.10
CA PRO A 283 21.58 -6.20 -2.34
C PRO A 283 21.06 -4.75 -2.43
N ALA A 284 20.53 -4.31 -3.57
CA ALA A 284 19.98 -2.95 -3.74
C ALA A 284 18.89 -2.63 -2.72
N GLY A 285 18.00 -3.61 -2.43
CA GLY A 285 16.99 -3.50 -1.39
C GLY A 285 17.56 -3.19 0.00
N ARG A 286 18.64 -3.84 0.41
CA ARG A 286 19.30 -3.54 1.69
C ARG A 286 20.11 -2.25 1.66
N LEU A 287 20.71 -1.93 0.51
CA LEU A 287 21.61 -0.79 0.38
C LEU A 287 20.85 0.54 0.36
N GLN A 288 19.64 0.59 -0.23
CA GLN A 288 18.79 1.80 -0.20
C GLN A 288 18.25 2.13 1.19
N ASP A 289 18.02 1.12 2.05
CA ASP A 289 17.56 1.33 3.41
C ASP A 289 18.70 1.82 4.34
N ARG A 290 19.96 1.50 4.00
CA ARG A 290 21.16 1.97 4.72
C ARG A 290 21.68 3.32 4.24
N LEU A 291 21.83 3.51 2.93
CA LEU A 291 22.46 4.71 2.33
C LEU A 291 21.43 5.73 1.79
N GLY A 292 20.14 5.39 1.83
CA GLY A 292 19.05 6.19 1.27
C GLY A 292 18.83 5.96 -0.23
N PRO A 293 17.59 6.11 -0.72
CA PRO A 293 17.24 5.77 -2.11
C PRO A 293 17.92 6.67 -3.13
N ARG A 294 18.16 7.96 -2.82
CA ARG A 294 18.87 8.91 -3.69
C ARG A 294 20.22 8.39 -4.13
N VAL A 295 21.04 7.87 -3.20
CA VAL A 295 22.39 7.39 -3.49
C VAL A 295 22.35 6.19 -4.42
N ILE A 296 21.45 5.24 -4.16
CA ILE A 296 21.36 3.99 -4.92
C ILE A 296 20.72 4.21 -6.29
N ALA A 297 19.72 5.08 -6.38
CA ALA A 297 19.17 5.55 -7.65
C ALA A 297 20.22 6.29 -8.50
N SER A 298 21.09 7.09 -7.87
CA SER A 298 22.18 7.80 -8.56
C SER A 298 23.23 6.83 -9.09
N ALA A 299 23.65 5.87 -8.28
CA ALA A 299 24.55 4.79 -8.72
C ALA A 299 23.93 3.98 -9.87
N GLY A 300 22.62 3.72 -9.82
CA GLY A 300 21.86 3.10 -10.90
C GLY A 300 21.96 3.88 -12.22
N GLY A 301 21.59 5.17 -12.21
CA GLY A 301 21.66 6.04 -13.39
C GLY A 301 23.07 6.19 -13.95
N VAL A 302 24.07 6.36 -13.07
CA VAL A 302 25.48 6.45 -13.45
C VAL A 302 25.97 5.17 -14.13
N LEU A 303 25.71 3.99 -13.55
CA LEU A 303 26.16 2.72 -14.12
C LEU A 303 25.43 2.36 -15.43
N THR A 304 24.15 2.73 -15.59
CA THR A 304 23.45 2.58 -16.87
C THR A 304 24.05 3.49 -17.95
N GLY A 305 24.30 4.76 -17.64
CA GLY A 305 24.87 5.71 -18.59
C GLY A 305 26.31 5.37 -18.98
N LEU A 306 27.18 5.09 -18.00
CA LEU A 306 28.54 4.61 -18.24
C LEU A 306 28.56 3.26 -18.95
N GLY A 307 27.65 2.34 -18.62
CA GLY A 307 27.53 1.05 -19.29
C GLY A 307 27.24 1.18 -20.78
N LEU A 308 26.35 2.10 -21.18
CA LEU A 308 26.11 2.43 -22.58
C LEU A 308 27.33 3.10 -23.25
N ILE A 309 28.05 3.99 -22.54
CA ILE A 309 29.29 4.58 -23.05
C ILE A 309 30.36 3.51 -23.27
N VAL A 310 30.52 2.53 -22.37
CA VAL A 310 31.43 1.39 -22.54
C VAL A 310 30.97 0.50 -23.70
N ALA A 311 29.65 0.25 -23.84
CA ALA A 311 29.10 -0.46 -24.99
C ALA A 311 29.33 0.26 -26.34
N SER A 312 29.55 1.59 -26.34
CA SER A 312 29.87 2.35 -27.55
C SER A 312 31.20 1.97 -28.21
N PHE A 313 32.09 1.29 -27.48
CA PHE A 313 33.37 0.79 -28.01
C PHE A 313 33.29 -0.64 -28.57
N ALA A 314 32.10 -1.25 -28.60
CA ALA A 314 31.90 -2.53 -29.27
C ALA A 314 32.08 -2.38 -30.79
N GLY A 315 32.51 -3.44 -31.46
CA GLY A 315 32.75 -3.45 -32.90
C GLY A 315 32.72 -4.85 -33.50
N PRO A 316 32.93 -5.00 -34.83
CA PRO A 316 32.79 -6.26 -35.54
C PRO A 316 33.55 -7.43 -34.89
N GLY A 317 34.81 -7.21 -34.49
CA GLY A 317 35.66 -8.24 -33.88
C GLY A 317 35.52 -8.43 -32.36
N SER A 318 34.68 -7.67 -31.64
CA SER A 318 34.64 -7.75 -30.17
C SER A 318 33.28 -7.43 -29.55
N VAL A 319 32.67 -8.48 -28.97
CA VAL A 319 31.43 -8.40 -28.16
C VAL A 319 31.71 -7.86 -26.74
N LEU A 320 32.95 -7.92 -26.27
CA LEU A 320 33.33 -7.68 -24.88
C LEU A 320 32.90 -6.29 -24.34
N PRO A 321 33.05 -5.16 -25.07
CA PRO A 321 32.62 -3.86 -24.58
C PRO A 321 31.10 -3.76 -24.41
N ALA A 322 30.31 -4.40 -25.28
CA ALA A 322 28.86 -4.49 -25.10
C ALA A 322 28.49 -5.40 -23.92
N LEU A 323 29.21 -6.50 -23.72
CA LEU A 323 28.99 -7.45 -22.63
C LEU A 323 29.29 -6.83 -21.25
N LEU A 324 30.42 -6.14 -21.10
CA LEU A 324 30.79 -5.44 -19.87
C LEU A 324 29.96 -4.17 -19.68
N GLY A 325 29.78 -3.39 -20.75
CA GLY A 325 29.05 -2.13 -20.74
C GLY A 325 27.55 -2.31 -20.53
N PHE A 326 26.84 -2.84 -21.52
CA PHE A 326 25.39 -3.01 -21.43
C PHE A 326 25.00 -4.15 -20.49
N GLY A 327 25.74 -5.26 -20.53
CA GLY A 327 25.49 -6.42 -19.68
C GLY A 327 25.79 -6.17 -18.21
N VAL A 328 27.07 -6.10 -17.84
CA VAL A 328 27.48 -6.04 -16.42
C VAL A 328 27.15 -4.69 -15.78
N LEU A 329 27.64 -3.57 -16.34
CA LEU A 329 27.42 -2.23 -15.78
C LEU A 329 25.97 -1.78 -15.95
N GLY A 330 25.42 -1.92 -17.15
CA GLY A 330 24.02 -1.59 -17.47
C GLY A 330 23.03 -2.42 -16.64
N GLY A 331 23.18 -3.74 -16.62
CA GLY A 331 22.38 -4.66 -15.79
C GLY A 331 22.43 -4.32 -14.30
N THR A 332 23.61 -4.03 -13.77
CA THR A 332 23.77 -3.54 -12.39
C THR A 332 23.02 -2.22 -12.18
N GLY A 333 23.18 -1.27 -13.11
CA GLY A 333 22.51 0.03 -13.06
C GLY A 333 20.98 -0.07 -13.02
N PHE A 334 20.42 -0.94 -13.88
CA PHE A 334 18.99 -1.27 -13.89
C PHE A 334 18.53 -1.80 -12.52
N GLY A 335 19.26 -2.76 -11.94
CA GLY A 335 18.92 -3.35 -10.64
C GLY A 335 18.98 -2.37 -9.47
N LEU A 336 20.02 -1.55 -9.38
CA LEU A 336 20.14 -0.54 -8.33
C LEU A 336 19.03 0.53 -8.45
N GLY A 337 18.83 1.07 -9.64
CA GLY A 337 17.88 2.16 -9.88
C GLY A 337 16.41 1.74 -9.72
N TYR A 338 16.04 0.62 -10.32
CA TYR A 338 14.66 0.09 -10.25
C TYR A 338 14.26 -0.28 -8.82
N ALA A 339 15.18 -0.90 -8.06
CA ALA A 339 14.96 -1.23 -6.66
C ALA A 339 14.77 0.01 -5.79
N ALA A 340 15.53 1.10 -6.04
CA ALA A 340 15.50 2.31 -5.21
C ALA A 340 14.30 3.24 -5.48
N ALA A 341 13.83 3.32 -6.73
CA ALA A 341 12.78 4.27 -7.13
C ALA A 341 11.42 3.97 -6.47
N THR A 342 10.98 2.72 -6.57
CA THR A 342 9.60 2.32 -6.23
C THR A 342 9.31 2.43 -4.72
N PRO A 343 10.14 1.88 -3.80
CA PRO A 343 9.87 1.96 -2.37
C PRO A 343 9.95 3.38 -1.81
N ALA A 344 10.79 4.24 -2.39
CA ALA A 344 10.90 5.65 -2.02
C ALA A 344 9.59 6.40 -2.31
N ALA A 345 9.05 6.28 -3.54
CA ALA A 345 7.79 6.92 -3.92
C ALA A 345 6.62 6.45 -3.05
N VAL A 346 6.49 5.14 -2.83
CA VAL A 346 5.40 4.52 -2.05
C VAL A 346 5.36 5.00 -0.58
N LYS A 347 6.49 5.43 0.00
CA LYS A 347 6.55 5.95 1.38
C LYS A 347 5.85 7.31 1.56
N TRP A 348 5.60 8.07 0.49
CA TRP A 348 4.96 9.40 0.54
C TRP A 348 3.43 9.39 0.50
N PHE A 349 2.81 8.24 0.30
CA PHE A 349 1.37 8.14 0.05
C PHE A 349 0.67 7.19 1.03
N PRO A 350 -0.62 7.45 1.33
CA PRO A 350 -1.39 6.59 2.21
C PRO A 350 -1.71 5.25 1.52
N PRO A 351 -2.05 4.18 2.28
CA PRO A 351 -2.17 2.81 1.80
C PRO A 351 -2.99 2.64 0.51
N GLU A 352 -4.08 3.39 0.39
CA GLU A 352 -5.08 3.30 -0.69
C GLU A 352 -4.48 3.72 -2.05
N LYS A 353 -3.39 4.48 -2.03
CA LYS A 353 -2.70 4.95 -3.25
C LYS A 353 -1.42 4.19 -3.56
N LYS A 354 -0.97 3.29 -2.69
CA LYS A 354 0.31 2.58 -2.87
C LYS A 354 0.35 1.73 -4.15
N GLY A 355 -0.77 1.11 -4.53
CA GLY A 355 -0.91 0.39 -5.79
C GLY A 355 -0.71 1.29 -7.02
N LEU A 356 -1.43 2.41 -7.08
CA LEU A 356 -1.31 3.41 -8.16
C LEU A 356 0.13 3.96 -8.29
N ILE A 357 0.75 4.34 -7.17
CA ILE A 357 2.09 4.92 -7.16
C ILE A 357 3.15 3.89 -7.56
N THR A 358 3.03 2.65 -7.07
CA THR A 358 3.86 1.51 -7.53
C THR A 358 3.71 1.33 -9.03
N GLY A 359 2.46 1.28 -9.51
CA GLY A 359 2.11 1.13 -10.93
C GLY A 359 2.74 2.20 -11.81
N LEU A 360 2.60 3.48 -11.46
CA LEU A 360 3.17 4.61 -12.23
C LEU A 360 4.70 4.58 -12.30
N VAL A 361 5.38 4.31 -11.17
CA VAL A 361 6.85 4.23 -11.15
C VAL A 361 7.35 3.04 -11.98
N VAL A 362 6.73 1.88 -11.81
CA VAL A 362 7.12 0.63 -12.48
C VAL A 362 6.73 0.62 -13.96
N ALA A 363 5.63 1.29 -14.35
CA ALA A 363 5.19 1.45 -15.73
C ALA A 363 6.19 2.23 -16.59
N GLY A 364 6.94 3.18 -16.01
CA GLY A 364 8.02 3.88 -16.71
C GLY A 364 9.00 2.92 -17.40
N PHE A 365 9.41 1.85 -16.73
CA PHE A 365 10.29 0.83 -17.31
C PHE A 365 9.62 0.03 -18.43
N GLY A 366 8.32 -0.26 -18.27
CA GLY A 366 7.54 -1.00 -19.27
C GLY A 366 7.25 -0.20 -20.55
N LEU A 367 7.00 1.11 -20.41
CA LEU A 367 6.69 2.03 -21.50
C LEU A 367 7.93 2.61 -22.19
N ALA A 368 9.13 2.45 -21.63
CA ALA A 368 10.36 3.00 -22.19
C ALA A 368 10.59 2.71 -23.68
N PRO A 369 10.32 1.49 -24.22
CA PRO A 369 10.51 1.24 -25.65
C PRO A 369 9.61 2.07 -26.57
N VAL A 370 8.52 2.66 -26.08
CA VAL A 370 7.62 3.51 -26.88
C VAL A 370 8.37 4.70 -27.48
N TYR A 371 9.31 5.30 -26.74
CA TYR A 371 10.17 6.38 -27.24
C TYR A 371 11.60 5.89 -27.56
N ILE A 372 12.16 4.94 -26.81
CA ILE A 372 13.53 4.47 -27.04
C ILE A 372 13.65 3.70 -28.36
N ALA A 373 12.66 2.89 -28.76
CA ALA A 373 12.74 2.14 -30.01
C ALA A 373 12.81 3.04 -31.27
N PRO A 374 11.92 4.03 -31.47
CA PRO A 374 12.05 4.97 -32.59
C PRO A 374 13.29 5.86 -32.49
N LEU A 375 13.64 6.36 -31.28
CA LEU A 375 14.85 7.16 -31.07
C LEU A 375 16.11 6.38 -31.44
N SER A 376 16.19 5.11 -31.04
CA SER A 376 17.31 4.22 -31.38
C SER A 376 17.36 3.98 -32.89
N LYS A 377 16.22 3.78 -33.57
CA LYS A 377 16.20 3.63 -35.03
C LYS A 377 16.69 4.89 -35.76
N TYR A 378 16.37 6.09 -35.25
CA TYR A 378 16.86 7.36 -35.76
C TYR A 378 18.39 7.50 -35.55
N LEU A 379 18.86 7.33 -34.31
CA LEU A 379 20.30 7.45 -33.99
C LEU A 379 21.15 6.42 -34.75
N LEU A 380 20.65 5.18 -34.92
CA LEU A 380 21.37 4.14 -35.65
C LEU A 380 21.56 4.50 -37.13
N ALA A 381 20.63 5.26 -37.73
CA ALA A 381 20.73 5.72 -39.11
C ALA A 381 21.73 6.87 -39.28
N GLY A 382 21.80 7.82 -38.34
CA GLY A 382 22.69 8.99 -38.43
C GLY A 382 24.08 8.82 -37.80
N ASN A 383 24.22 7.97 -36.78
CA ASN A 383 25.42 7.88 -35.93
C ASN A 383 25.99 6.45 -35.80
N GLY A 384 25.35 5.46 -36.43
CA GLY A 384 25.72 4.05 -36.30
C GLY A 384 25.59 3.51 -34.87
N VAL A 385 26.02 2.27 -34.65
CA VAL A 385 25.89 1.57 -33.35
C VAL A 385 26.65 2.28 -32.23
N GLY A 386 27.94 2.55 -32.43
CA GLY A 386 28.78 3.21 -31.42
C GLY A 386 28.31 4.61 -31.06
N GLY A 387 28.03 5.45 -32.06
CA GLY A 387 27.50 6.80 -31.82
C GLY A 387 26.16 6.79 -31.09
N SER A 388 25.25 5.88 -31.46
CA SER A 388 23.95 5.71 -30.77
C SER A 388 24.11 5.34 -29.29
N PHE A 389 24.94 4.35 -28.98
CA PHE A 389 25.20 3.95 -27.59
C PHE A 389 25.86 5.09 -26.79
N ARG A 390 26.76 5.86 -27.40
CA ARG A 390 27.40 7.01 -26.73
C ARG A 390 26.41 8.14 -26.44
N ILE A 391 25.56 8.49 -27.40
CA ILE A 391 24.54 9.54 -27.26
C ILE A 391 23.51 9.15 -26.18
N LEU A 392 22.95 7.94 -26.26
CA LEU A 392 22.01 7.45 -25.24
C LEU A 392 22.68 7.28 -23.87
N GLY A 393 23.94 6.85 -23.83
CA GLY A 393 24.70 6.72 -22.60
C GLY A 393 24.92 8.06 -21.88
N ILE A 394 25.32 9.11 -22.60
CA ILE A 394 25.42 10.46 -22.05
C ILE A 394 24.05 11.00 -21.65
N ALA A 395 23.02 10.83 -22.50
CA ALA A 395 21.68 11.29 -22.21
C ALA A 395 21.10 10.64 -20.94
N PHE A 396 21.24 9.32 -20.78
CA PHE A 396 20.76 8.61 -19.59
C PHE A 396 21.66 8.83 -18.37
N LEU A 397 22.98 8.95 -18.53
CA LEU A 397 23.88 9.37 -17.45
C LEU A 397 23.40 10.67 -16.81
N VAL A 398 23.03 11.67 -17.62
CA VAL A 398 22.49 12.95 -17.15
C VAL A 398 21.05 12.78 -16.62
N THR A 399 20.11 12.34 -17.45
CA THR A 399 18.67 12.34 -17.09
C THR A 399 18.33 11.39 -15.95
N ALA A 400 18.86 10.15 -15.94
CA ALA A 400 18.60 9.20 -14.86
C ALA A 400 19.19 9.69 -13.53
N THR A 401 20.41 10.23 -13.55
CA THR A 401 21.07 10.75 -12.35
C THR A 401 20.39 12.03 -11.84
N LEU A 402 19.91 12.90 -12.72
CA LEU A 402 19.10 14.07 -12.33
C LEU A 402 17.77 13.64 -11.70
N CYS A 403 17.03 12.72 -12.32
CA CYS A 403 15.82 12.14 -11.74
C CYS A 403 16.11 11.55 -10.35
N ALA A 404 17.20 10.81 -10.19
CA ALA A 404 17.61 10.23 -8.91
C ALA A 404 17.81 11.25 -7.78
N GLN A 405 18.20 12.51 -8.08
CA GLN A 405 18.39 13.54 -7.05
C GLN A 405 17.08 13.92 -6.34
N PHE A 406 15.94 13.78 -7.02
CA PHE A 406 14.62 14.07 -6.47
C PHE A 406 14.03 12.88 -5.68
N ILE A 407 14.59 11.67 -5.81
CA ILE A 407 14.10 10.47 -5.14
C ILE A 407 14.54 10.46 -3.68
N THR A 408 13.62 10.76 -2.77
CA THR A 408 13.88 10.90 -1.34
C THR A 408 12.86 10.15 -0.49
N ASN A 409 13.22 9.77 0.74
CA ASN A 409 12.26 9.27 1.74
C ASN A 409 11.64 10.47 2.49
N PRO A 410 10.39 10.37 2.99
CA PRO A 410 9.82 11.37 3.88
C PRO A 410 10.49 11.30 5.26
N ALA A 411 10.63 12.46 5.94
CA ALA A 411 11.32 12.58 7.22
C ALA A 411 10.65 11.82 8.38
N ALA A 412 9.34 11.61 8.29
CA ALA A 412 8.61 10.61 9.06
C ALA A 412 7.81 9.76 8.07
N PRO A 413 7.78 8.41 8.19
CA PRO A 413 6.91 7.59 7.36
C PRO A 413 5.46 8.02 7.55
N GLN A 414 4.71 8.24 6.46
CA GLN A 414 3.27 8.45 6.56
C GLN A 414 2.57 7.11 6.87
N VAL A 415 2.65 6.69 8.13
CA VAL A 415 1.88 5.58 8.68
C VAL A 415 0.46 6.08 8.86
N ALA A 416 -0.37 5.94 7.82
CA ALA A 416 -1.81 6.07 7.99
C ALA A 416 -2.28 5.07 9.07
N LYS A 417 -3.18 5.49 9.95
CA LYS A 417 -3.92 4.57 10.82
C LYS A 417 -4.62 3.55 9.93
N LYS A 418 -4.13 2.32 9.87
CA LYS A 418 -4.89 1.21 9.29
C LYS A 418 -6.19 1.08 10.07
N SER A 419 -7.32 0.85 9.39
CA SER A 419 -8.53 0.39 10.06
C SER A 419 -8.20 -0.87 10.88
N ALA A 420 -8.83 -1.02 12.06
CA ALA A 420 -8.61 -2.17 12.92
C ALA A 420 -8.85 -3.49 12.19
N VAL A 421 -9.85 -3.53 11.29
CA VAL A 421 -10.15 -4.68 10.42
C VAL A 421 -8.99 -4.97 9.46
N THR A 422 -8.46 -3.95 8.78
CA THR A 422 -7.32 -4.12 7.85
C THR A 422 -6.01 -4.42 8.58
N SER A 423 -5.87 -4.00 9.84
CA SER A 423 -4.72 -4.32 10.68
C SER A 423 -4.80 -5.75 11.22
N ALA A 424 -5.98 -6.21 11.65
CA ALA A 424 -6.22 -7.57 12.08
C ALA A 424 -6.06 -8.57 10.92
N LEU A 425 -6.64 -8.26 9.74
CA LEU A 425 -6.50 -9.09 8.54
C LEU A 425 -5.04 -9.13 8.03
N ALA A 426 -4.25 -8.07 8.26
CA ALA A 426 -2.83 -8.07 7.97
C ALA A 426 -2.00 -8.81 9.03
N ALA A 427 -2.39 -8.77 10.30
CA ALA A 427 -1.74 -9.51 11.38
C ALA A 427 -2.04 -11.03 11.34
N ALA A 428 -3.18 -11.42 10.75
CA ALA A 428 -3.54 -12.80 10.49
C ALA A 428 -2.79 -13.44 9.30
N ARG A 429 -2.13 -12.63 8.45
CA ARG A 429 -1.28 -13.16 7.37
C ARG A 429 0.08 -13.59 7.95
N PRO A 430 0.59 -14.79 7.63
CA PRO A 430 1.89 -15.23 8.10
C PRO A 430 3.00 -14.40 7.42
N ASP A 431 3.57 -13.44 8.15
CA ASP A 431 4.76 -12.66 7.76
C ASP A 431 6.02 -13.54 7.77
N ARG A 432 6.14 -14.44 6.78
CA ARG A 432 7.22 -15.42 6.71
C ARG A 432 8.56 -14.77 6.37
N THR A 433 9.64 -15.26 6.97
CA THR A 433 10.99 -14.89 6.53
C THR A 433 11.32 -15.56 5.20
N TRP A 434 12.31 -15.04 4.48
CA TRP A 434 12.75 -15.65 3.23
C TRP A 434 13.25 -17.09 3.40
N ARG A 435 13.78 -17.45 4.59
CA ARG A 435 14.23 -18.82 4.92
C ARG A 435 13.06 -19.79 5.06
N GLU A 436 11.95 -19.34 5.64
CA GLU A 436 10.70 -20.12 5.70
C GLU A 436 10.04 -20.22 4.32
N MET A 437 10.08 -19.15 3.53
CA MET A 437 9.52 -19.11 2.18
C MET A 437 10.14 -20.19 1.28
N ILE A 438 11.48 -20.22 1.15
CA ILE A 438 12.19 -21.15 0.24
C ILE A 438 12.08 -22.62 0.64
N ARG A 439 11.64 -22.91 1.88
CA ARG A 439 11.36 -24.27 2.36
C ARG A 439 9.97 -24.78 1.95
N THR A 440 9.11 -23.94 1.37
CA THR A 440 7.78 -24.35 0.92
C THR A 440 7.78 -24.87 -0.52
N GLY A 441 7.06 -25.96 -0.80
CA GLY A 441 6.81 -26.40 -2.17
C GLY A 441 6.10 -25.34 -3.03
N THR A 442 5.27 -24.50 -2.40
CA THR A 442 4.59 -23.37 -3.05
C THR A 442 5.57 -22.32 -3.58
N PHE A 443 6.70 -22.08 -2.91
CA PHE A 443 7.74 -21.19 -3.44
C PHE A 443 8.33 -21.75 -4.72
N TRP A 444 8.74 -23.03 -4.73
CA TRP A 444 9.37 -23.64 -5.91
C TRP A 444 8.41 -23.76 -7.09
N SER A 445 7.13 -24.09 -6.85
CA SER A 445 6.10 -24.04 -7.90
C SER A 445 5.97 -22.62 -8.48
N LEU A 446 5.81 -21.60 -7.63
CA LEU A 446 5.66 -20.21 -8.09
C LEU A 446 6.93 -19.68 -8.79
N TRP A 447 8.11 -20.11 -8.34
CA TRP A 447 9.40 -19.78 -8.96
C TRP A 447 9.52 -20.42 -10.35
N LEU A 448 9.20 -21.71 -10.49
CA LEU A 448 9.22 -22.39 -11.80
C LEU A 448 8.21 -21.79 -12.78
N GLN A 449 6.99 -21.49 -12.31
CA GLN A 449 5.98 -20.78 -13.09
C GLN A 449 6.51 -19.44 -13.61
N TYR A 450 7.15 -18.64 -12.74
CA TYR A 450 7.67 -17.32 -13.12
C TYR A 450 8.85 -17.43 -14.10
N ALA A 451 9.77 -18.38 -13.90
CA ALA A 451 10.90 -18.59 -14.81
C ALA A 451 10.41 -18.98 -16.21
N CYS A 452 9.45 -19.90 -16.30
CA CYS A 452 8.87 -20.34 -17.56
C CYS A 452 8.08 -19.21 -18.27
N ALA A 453 7.24 -18.47 -17.54
CA ALA A 453 6.48 -17.34 -18.10
C ALA A 453 7.39 -16.17 -18.56
N ALA A 454 8.45 -15.88 -17.79
CA ALA A 454 9.45 -14.87 -18.15
C ALA A 454 10.26 -15.27 -19.39
N THR A 455 10.56 -16.57 -19.57
CA THR A 455 11.29 -17.11 -20.73
C THR A 455 10.66 -16.65 -22.05
N ALA A 456 9.36 -16.89 -22.23
CA ALA A 456 8.66 -16.52 -23.46
C ALA A 456 8.60 -15.00 -23.69
N GLY A 457 8.29 -14.21 -22.65
CA GLY A 457 8.17 -12.75 -22.76
C GLY A 457 9.51 -12.06 -23.07
N LEU A 458 10.56 -12.39 -22.32
CA LEU A 458 11.89 -11.80 -22.48
C LEU A 458 12.57 -12.23 -23.79
N MET A 459 12.28 -13.43 -24.27
CA MET A 459 12.70 -13.91 -25.60
C MET A 459 12.12 -13.02 -26.71
N ILE A 460 10.79 -12.82 -26.74
CA ILE A 460 10.18 -11.97 -27.78
C ILE A 460 10.70 -10.53 -27.65
N ILE A 461 10.77 -9.95 -26.45
CA ILE A 461 11.28 -8.57 -26.24
C ILE A 461 12.71 -8.39 -26.78
N GLY A 462 13.62 -9.32 -26.45
CA GLY A 462 15.03 -9.28 -26.88
C GLY A 462 15.24 -9.52 -28.39
N HIS A 463 14.21 -9.98 -29.09
CA HIS A 463 14.31 -10.38 -30.50
C HIS A 463 13.29 -9.70 -31.42
N MET A 464 12.27 -8.99 -30.94
CA MET A 464 11.08 -8.59 -31.73
C MET A 464 11.40 -7.91 -33.06
N ALA A 465 12.29 -6.91 -33.08
CA ALA A 465 12.67 -6.24 -34.33
C ALA A 465 13.42 -7.14 -35.34
N ARG A 466 14.15 -8.16 -34.86
CA ARG A 466 14.78 -9.22 -35.68
C ARG A 466 13.76 -10.25 -36.14
N ILE A 467 12.87 -10.66 -35.25
CA ILE A 467 11.76 -11.59 -35.50
C ILE A 467 10.90 -11.11 -36.66
N VAL A 468 10.43 -9.85 -36.61
CA VAL A 468 9.65 -9.22 -37.68
C VAL A 468 10.41 -9.21 -39.00
N ALA A 469 11.72 -8.91 -38.98
CA ALA A 469 12.54 -8.90 -40.18
C ALA A 469 12.67 -10.30 -40.81
N VAL A 470 13.01 -11.32 -40.00
CA VAL A 470 13.21 -12.70 -40.46
C VAL A 470 11.91 -13.33 -40.94
N GLN A 471 10.83 -13.29 -40.16
CA GLN A 471 9.55 -13.94 -40.51
C GLN A 471 8.81 -13.25 -41.68
N SER A 472 9.07 -11.97 -41.94
CA SER A 472 8.50 -11.26 -43.09
C SER A 472 9.36 -11.34 -44.36
N GLY A 473 10.48 -12.08 -44.36
CA GLY A 473 11.42 -12.09 -45.49
C GLY A 473 12.04 -10.71 -45.77
N ASN A 474 12.23 -9.91 -44.71
CA ASN A 474 12.66 -8.51 -44.72
C ASN A 474 11.69 -7.50 -45.39
N THR A 475 10.46 -7.90 -45.73
CA THR A 475 9.46 -6.97 -46.27
C THR A 475 8.99 -5.93 -45.25
N VAL A 476 8.89 -6.30 -43.96
CA VAL A 476 8.47 -5.38 -42.89
C VAL A 476 9.68 -4.72 -42.22
N THR A 477 9.98 -3.49 -42.61
CA THR A 477 11.13 -2.72 -42.12
C THR A 477 10.88 -2.03 -40.77
N ILE A 478 9.61 -1.75 -40.43
CA ILE A 478 9.16 -1.02 -39.23
C ILE A 478 9.20 -1.85 -37.93
N GLY A 479 10.14 -2.79 -37.79
CA GLY A 479 10.27 -3.69 -36.64
C GLY A 479 10.26 -3.00 -35.27
N PHE A 480 10.77 -1.76 -35.18
CA PHE A 480 10.78 -0.95 -33.96
C PHE A 480 9.39 -0.54 -33.46
N VAL A 481 8.39 -0.41 -34.36
CA VAL A 481 7.01 -0.07 -34.01
C VAL A 481 6.38 -1.21 -33.21
N PHE A 482 6.67 -2.46 -33.54
CA PHE A 482 6.18 -3.60 -32.76
C PHE A 482 6.82 -3.72 -31.38
N VAL A 483 8.07 -3.23 -31.21
CA VAL A 483 8.71 -3.12 -29.88
C VAL A 483 7.97 -2.08 -29.02
N ALA A 484 7.63 -0.92 -29.59
CA ALA A 484 6.83 0.11 -28.94
C ALA A 484 5.39 -0.39 -28.62
N LEU A 485 4.76 -1.11 -29.55
CA LEU A 485 3.43 -1.68 -29.35
C LEU A 485 3.41 -2.70 -28.22
N LEU A 486 4.39 -3.63 -28.21
CA LEU A 486 4.56 -4.61 -27.14
C LEU A 486 4.72 -3.92 -25.78
N ALA A 487 5.48 -2.82 -25.72
CA ALA A 487 5.63 -2.01 -24.51
C ALA A 487 4.31 -1.39 -24.00
N CYS A 488 3.45 -0.87 -24.90
CA CYS A 488 2.11 -0.39 -24.53
C CYS A 488 1.26 -1.51 -23.91
N PHE A 489 1.19 -2.68 -24.55
CA PHE A 489 0.46 -3.82 -24.01
C PHE A 489 1.12 -4.39 -22.75
N ASN A 490 2.43 -4.27 -22.57
CA ASN A 490 3.12 -4.62 -21.33
C ASN A 490 2.71 -3.76 -20.14
N ALA A 491 2.54 -2.46 -20.35
CA ALA A 491 1.99 -1.57 -19.33
C ALA A 491 0.52 -1.89 -19.04
N GLY A 492 -0.28 -2.11 -20.10
CA GLY A 492 -1.70 -2.49 -19.99
C GLY A 492 -1.91 -3.78 -19.20
N GLY A 493 -1.15 -4.84 -19.52
CA GLY A 493 -1.24 -6.14 -18.87
C GLY A 493 -0.97 -6.11 -17.37
N ARG A 494 0.00 -5.28 -16.93
CA ARG A 494 0.29 -5.07 -15.49
C ARG A 494 -0.94 -4.54 -14.75
N ILE A 495 -1.65 -3.58 -15.36
CA ILE A 495 -2.83 -2.92 -14.78
C ILE A 495 -4.03 -3.87 -14.83
N VAL A 496 -4.39 -4.35 -16.02
CA VAL A 496 -5.61 -5.15 -16.24
C VAL A 496 -5.55 -6.47 -15.47
N ALA A 497 -4.46 -7.23 -15.54
CA ALA A 497 -4.36 -8.49 -14.80
C ALA A 497 -4.25 -8.28 -13.29
N GLY A 498 -3.68 -7.16 -12.84
CA GLY A 498 -3.72 -6.76 -11.43
C GLY A 498 -5.17 -6.67 -10.95
N VAL A 499 -5.97 -5.81 -11.60
CA VAL A 499 -7.40 -5.60 -11.30
C VAL A 499 -8.19 -6.91 -11.42
N VAL A 500 -8.08 -7.64 -12.54
CA VAL A 500 -8.81 -8.91 -12.74
C VAL A 500 -8.49 -9.92 -11.63
N SER A 501 -7.23 -10.01 -11.21
CA SER A 501 -6.83 -10.95 -10.16
C SER A 501 -7.26 -10.59 -8.74
N ASP A 502 -7.69 -9.34 -8.50
CA ASP A 502 -8.34 -8.96 -7.23
C ASP A 502 -9.79 -9.49 -7.15
N TYR A 503 -10.45 -9.74 -8.30
CA TYR A 503 -11.82 -10.29 -8.38
C TYR A 503 -11.86 -11.80 -8.62
N VAL A 504 -11.04 -12.31 -9.56
CA VAL A 504 -11.04 -13.71 -10.03
C VAL A 504 -10.02 -14.57 -9.26
N GLY A 505 -9.13 -13.94 -8.50
CA GLY A 505 -8.08 -14.60 -7.72
C GLY A 505 -6.77 -14.75 -8.49
N ARG A 506 -5.67 -14.78 -7.73
CA ARG A 506 -4.29 -14.77 -8.25
C ARG A 506 -3.97 -15.99 -9.12
N VAL A 507 -4.23 -17.20 -8.62
CA VAL A 507 -3.87 -18.47 -9.29
C VAL A 507 -4.62 -18.64 -10.61
N VAL A 508 -5.93 -18.38 -10.62
CA VAL A 508 -6.76 -18.45 -11.84
C VAL A 508 -6.27 -17.46 -12.89
N THR A 509 -5.95 -16.22 -12.48
CA THR A 509 -5.47 -15.19 -13.42
C THR A 509 -4.08 -15.53 -13.98
N ILE A 510 -3.17 -16.09 -13.18
CA ILE A 510 -1.88 -16.64 -13.67
C ILE A 510 -2.15 -17.75 -14.69
N GLY A 511 -3.05 -18.68 -14.38
CA GLY A 511 -3.41 -19.78 -15.29
C GLY A 511 -3.92 -19.28 -16.65
N LEU A 512 -4.90 -18.35 -16.65
CA LEU A 512 -5.44 -17.75 -17.88
C LEU A 512 -4.37 -17.03 -18.70
N VAL A 513 -3.48 -16.28 -18.05
CA VAL A 513 -2.36 -15.57 -18.69
C VAL A 513 -1.36 -16.56 -19.31
N CYS A 514 -1.04 -17.66 -18.62
CA CYS A 514 -0.18 -18.71 -19.15
C CYS A 514 -0.82 -19.42 -20.36
N VAL A 515 -2.11 -19.75 -20.33
CA VAL A 515 -2.82 -20.33 -21.50
C VAL A 515 -2.75 -19.39 -22.70
N LEU A 516 -3.09 -18.12 -22.49
CA LEU A 516 -3.04 -17.07 -23.53
C LEU A 516 -1.63 -16.92 -24.12
N GLN A 517 -0.60 -16.93 -23.28
CA GLN A 517 0.80 -16.78 -23.70
C GLN A 517 1.34 -18.04 -24.39
N ALA A 518 0.98 -19.24 -23.92
CA ALA A 518 1.36 -20.50 -24.56
C ALA A 518 0.76 -20.62 -25.97
N LEU A 519 -0.53 -20.33 -26.11
CA LEU A 519 -1.21 -20.31 -27.42
C LEU A 519 -0.57 -19.30 -28.36
N ALA A 520 -0.27 -18.08 -27.87
CA ALA A 520 0.42 -17.06 -28.66
C ALA A 520 1.83 -17.49 -29.09
N MET A 521 2.55 -18.26 -28.27
CA MET A 521 3.86 -18.83 -28.63
C MET A 521 3.75 -19.91 -29.71
N PHE A 522 2.84 -20.88 -29.57
CA PHE A 522 2.67 -21.93 -30.58
C PHE A 522 2.21 -21.38 -31.94
N LEU A 523 1.41 -20.31 -31.95
CA LEU A 523 0.96 -19.65 -33.18
C LEU A 523 1.97 -18.62 -33.74
N PHE A 524 3.02 -18.25 -32.98
CA PHE A 524 3.88 -17.11 -33.35
C PHE A 524 4.63 -17.31 -34.67
N SER A 525 4.95 -18.55 -35.02
CA SER A 525 5.58 -18.92 -36.30
C SER A 525 4.74 -18.53 -37.51
N SER A 526 3.40 -18.57 -37.38
CA SER A 526 2.43 -18.23 -38.43
C SER A 526 2.18 -16.72 -38.57
N PHE A 527 2.67 -15.89 -37.63
CA PHE A 527 2.55 -14.44 -37.71
C PHE A 527 3.62 -13.87 -38.65
N THR A 528 3.31 -13.79 -39.94
CA THR A 528 4.21 -13.25 -40.99
C THR A 528 3.76 -11.89 -41.53
N THR A 529 2.50 -11.49 -41.28
CA THR A 529 1.91 -10.23 -41.74
C THR A 529 1.96 -9.14 -40.66
N VAL A 530 1.82 -7.87 -41.05
CA VAL A 530 1.73 -6.73 -40.11
C VAL A 530 0.63 -6.96 -39.05
N ALA A 531 -0.55 -7.44 -39.47
CA ALA A 531 -1.63 -7.77 -38.55
C ALA A 531 -1.27 -8.91 -37.58
N GLY A 532 -0.62 -9.97 -38.07
CA GLY A 532 -0.11 -11.05 -37.22
C GLY A 532 0.90 -10.56 -36.17
N PHE A 533 1.85 -9.70 -36.57
CA PHE A 533 2.82 -9.11 -35.65
C PHE A 533 2.18 -8.12 -34.66
N VAL A 534 1.11 -7.40 -35.04
CA VAL A 534 0.31 -6.58 -34.10
C VAL A 534 -0.31 -7.47 -33.02
N VAL A 535 -0.97 -8.57 -33.41
CA VAL A 535 -1.59 -9.52 -32.47
C VAL A 535 -0.52 -10.18 -31.58
N GLY A 536 0.58 -10.66 -32.17
CA GLY A 536 1.69 -11.25 -31.43
C GLY A 536 2.33 -10.29 -30.42
N ALA A 537 2.60 -9.04 -30.82
CA ALA A 537 3.11 -7.99 -29.94
C ALA A 537 2.13 -7.69 -28.79
N ALA A 538 0.84 -7.60 -29.10
CA ALA A 538 -0.20 -7.28 -28.13
C ALA A 538 -0.36 -8.38 -27.07
N VAL A 539 -0.56 -9.63 -27.51
CA VAL A 539 -0.81 -10.76 -26.61
C VAL A 539 0.42 -11.07 -25.75
N VAL A 540 1.62 -11.13 -26.35
CA VAL A 540 2.84 -11.41 -25.59
C VAL A 540 3.21 -10.26 -24.66
N GLY A 541 3.05 -9.01 -25.12
CA GLY A 541 3.25 -7.83 -24.29
C GLY A 541 2.34 -7.85 -23.07
N PHE A 542 1.04 -8.06 -23.28
CA PHE A 542 0.02 -8.16 -22.24
C PHE A 542 0.32 -9.27 -21.24
N SER A 543 0.52 -10.51 -21.69
CA SER A 543 0.76 -11.65 -20.78
C SER A 543 2.05 -11.49 -19.98
N TYR A 544 3.14 -11.06 -20.62
CA TYR A 544 4.37 -10.77 -19.90
C TYR A 544 4.21 -9.61 -18.90
N GLY A 545 3.36 -8.62 -19.22
CA GLY A 545 3.00 -7.53 -18.31
C GLY A 545 2.24 -8.02 -17.10
N ALA A 546 1.24 -8.88 -17.32
CA ALA A 546 0.45 -9.51 -16.28
C ALA A 546 1.32 -10.31 -15.29
N CYS A 547 2.31 -11.07 -15.76
CA CYS A 547 3.25 -11.76 -14.88
C CYS A 547 3.94 -10.79 -13.89
N LEU A 548 4.38 -9.62 -14.36
CA LEU A 548 5.08 -8.63 -13.52
C LEU A 548 4.20 -7.98 -12.44
N SER A 549 2.87 -8.10 -12.50
CA SER A 549 1.96 -7.69 -11.41
C SER A 549 1.44 -8.87 -10.57
N LEU A 550 1.21 -10.03 -11.19
CA LEU A 550 0.65 -11.21 -10.53
C LEU A 550 1.62 -11.89 -9.55
N PHE A 551 2.89 -12.10 -9.94
CA PHE A 551 3.88 -12.74 -9.07
C PHE A 551 4.20 -11.97 -7.77
N PRO A 552 4.48 -10.65 -7.77
CA PRO A 552 4.67 -9.90 -6.53
C PRO A 552 3.41 -9.85 -5.65
N SER A 553 2.23 -9.75 -6.25
CA SER A 553 0.95 -9.77 -5.50
C SER A 553 0.71 -11.13 -4.84
N THR A 554 0.95 -12.22 -5.57
CA THR A 554 0.85 -13.59 -5.03
C THR A 554 1.86 -13.83 -3.90
N ALA A 555 3.07 -13.28 -4.00
CA ALA A 555 4.06 -13.35 -2.93
C ALA A 555 3.62 -12.59 -1.67
N ALA A 556 3.01 -11.41 -1.83
CA ALA A 556 2.47 -10.60 -0.73
C ALA A 556 1.25 -11.23 -0.05
N ASP A 557 0.42 -11.94 -0.82
CA ASP A 557 -0.75 -12.67 -0.31
C ASP A 557 -0.34 -13.97 0.42
N LYS A 558 0.68 -14.70 -0.06
CA LYS A 558 1.13 -15.98 0.54
C LYS A 558 2.12 -15.86 1.70
N TRP A 559 3.00 -14.85 1.72
CA TRP A 559 4.12 -14.75 2.68
C TRP A 559 4.16 -13.42 3.45
N GLY A 560 3.08 -12.66 3.41
CA GLY A 560 2.95 -11.39 4.11
C GLY A 560 3.67 -10.21 3.44
N THR A 561 3.55 -9.04 4.05
CA THR A 561 4.05 -7.78 3.47
C THR A 561 5.29 -7.24 4.18
N LYS A 562 5.57 -7.68 5.41
CA LYS A 562 6.70 -7.20 6.22
C LYS A 562 8.06 -7.50 5.60
N ASN A 563 8.22 -8.70 5.03
CA ASN A 563 9.48 -9.16 4.42
C ASN A 563 9.45 -9.11 2.88
N LEU A 564 8.42 -8.50 2.27
CA LEU A 564 8.11 -8.64 0.84
C LEU A 564 9.26 -8.24 -0.07
N GLY A 565 10.04 -7.20 0.24
CA GLY A 565 11.17 -6.79 -0.58
C GLY A 565 12.24 -7.88 -0.74
N MET A 566 12.51 -8.64 0.33
CA MET A 566 13.47 -9.75 0.30
C MET A 566 12.85 -11.02 -0.32
N ASN A 567 11.62 -11.33 0.07
CA ASN A 567 10.89 -12.50 -0.42
C ASN A 567 10.66 -12.40 -1.94
N TYR A 568 10.19 -11.25 -2.42
CA TYR A 568 10.04 -10.98 -3.85
C TYR A 568 11.39 -10.86 -4.57
N GLY A 569 12.42 -10.25 -3.97
CA GLY A 569 13.75 -10.20 -4.57
C GLY A 569 14.34 -11.59 -4.86
N ILE A 570 14.12 -12.55 -3.95
CA ILE A 570 14.50 -13.95 -4.15
C ILE A 570 13.62 -14.64 -5.19
N LEU A 571 12.29 -14.42 -5.17
CA LEU A 571 11.40 -14.95 -6.22
C LEU A 571 11.74 -14.40 -7.61
N PHE A 572 12.18 -13.13 -7.71
CA PHE A 572 12.57 -12.45 -8.95
C PHE A 572 13.84 -13.04 -9.59
N THR A 573 14.60 -13.88 -8.88
CA THR A 573 15.68 -14.66 -9.51
C THR A 573 15.14 -15.61 -10.60
N ALA A 574 13.89 -16.07 -10.49
CA ALA A 574 13.21 -16.83 -11.53
C ALA A 574 13.11 -16.07 -12.86
N TRP A 575 12.73 -14.79 -12.78
CA TRP A 575 12.68 -13.88 -13.93
C TRP A 575 14.07 -13.71 -14.56
N GLY A 576 15.11 -13.62 -13.73
CA GLY A 576 16.50 -13.65 -14.18
C GLY A 576 16.85 -14.91 -14.97
N VAL A 577 16.52 -16.10 -14.44
CA VAL A 577 16.76 -17.39 -15.12
C VAL A 577 16.00 -17.47 -16.45
N GLY A 578 14.71 -17.11 -16.49
CA GLY A 578 13.94 -17.09 -17.73
C GLY A 578 14.51 -16.13 -18.78
N GLY A 579 14.99 -14.96 -18.35
CA GLY A 579 15.65 -13.97 -19.20
C GLY A 579 17.06 -14.34 -19.67
N VAL A 580 17.69 -15.32 -19.03
CA VAL A 580 18.91 -15.94 -19.55
C VAL A 580 18.55 -17.02 -20.56
N VAL A 581 17.67 -17.96 -20.20
CA VAL A 581 17.35 -19.15 -21.01
C VAL A 581 16.66 -18.78 -22.33
N GLY A 582 15.58 -18.01 -22.29
CA GLY A 582 14.73 -17.74 -23.46
C GLY A 582 15.45 -17.05 -24.62
N PRO A 583 16.08 -15.87 -24.40
CA PRO A 583 16.80 -15.17 -25.44
C PRO A 583 18.02 -15.96 -25.96
N MET A 584 18.76 -16.66 -25.09
CA MET A 584 19.88 -17.51 -25.53
C MET A 584 19.44 -18.69 -26.39
N LEU A 585 18.32 -19.33 -26.03
CA LEU A 585 17.72 -20.39 -26.83
C LEU A 585 17.31 -19.87 -28.22
N ALA A 586 16.62 -18.72 -28.28
CA ALA A 586 16.21 -18.10 -29.54
C ALA A 586 17.39 -17.65 -30.40
N GLY A 587 18.45 -17.08 -29.80
CA GLY A 587 19.68 -16.74 -30.51
C GLY A 587 20.33 -17.95 -31.16
N LYS A 588 20.54 -19.02 -30.40
CA LYS A 588 21.17 -20.27 -30.88
C LYS A 588 20.35 -20.96 -31.98
N ILE A 589 19.03 -21.10 -31.77
CA ILE A 589 18.13 -21.71 -32.75
C ILE A 589 18.11 -20.91 -34.06
N ALA A 590 18.05 -19.58 -33.98
CA ALA A 590 18.00 -18.74 -35.17
C ALA A 590 19.36 -18.62 -35.88
N ASP A 591 20.48 -18.85 -35.20
CA ASP A 591 21.78 -19.03 -35.85
C ASP A 591 21.89 -20.37 -36.57
N ALA A 592 21.45 -21.47 -35.94
CA ALA A 592 21.51 -22.81 -36.53
C ALA A 592 20.52 -23.05 -37.67
N THR A 593 19.33 -22.44 -37.62
CA THR A 593 18.21 -22.73 -38.55
C THR A 593 17.77 -21.55 -39.42
N GLY A 594 18.30 -20.35 -39.16
CA GLY A 594 17.80 -19.10 -39.77
C GLY A 594 16.43 -18.64 -39.25
N SER A 595 15.70 -19.47 -38.49
CA SER A 595 14.32 -19.22 -38.04
C SER A 595 14.20 -19.20 -36.51
N TYR A 596 13.15 -18.55 -36.00
CA TYR A 596 12.81 -18.54 -34.57
C TYR A 596 11.73 -19.57 -34.18
N ALA A 597 11.13 -20.28 -35.14
CA ALA A 597 9.94 -21.11 -34.93
C ALA A 597 10.11 -22.16 -33.82
N ALA A 598 11.23 -22.90 -33.79
CA ALA A 598 11.47 -23.89 -32.74
C ALA A 598 11.66 -23.27 -31.35
N ALA A 599 12.17 -22.03 -31.26
CA ALA A 599 12.29 -21.32 -29.99
C ALA A 599 10.92 -20.94 -29.42
N TYR A 600 9.96 -20.57 -30.29
CA TYR A 600 8.58 -20.32 -29.89
C TYR A 600 7.90 -21.59 -29.39
N ASN A 601 8.10 -22.73 -30.05
CA ASN A 601 7.51 -24.00 -29.63
C ASN A 601 8.05 -24.45 -28.25
N VAL A 602 9.35 -24.32 -28.00
CA VAL A 602 9.94 -24.63 -26.68
C VAL A 602 9.44 -23.64 -25.62
N ALA A 603 9.36 -22.35 -25.93
CA ALA A 603 8.81 -21.35 -25.02
C ALA A 603 7.33 -21.61 -24.71
N GLY A 604 6.52 -21.97 -25.70
CA GLY A 604 5.11 -22.37 -25.54
C GLY A 604 4.96 -23.60 -24.66
N ALA A 605 5.81 -24.62 -24.85
CA ALA A 605 5.83 -25.81 -23.99
C ALA A 605 6.20 -25.50 -22.54
N LEU A 606 7.19 -24.63 -22.30
CA LEU A 606 7.55 -24.18 -20.96
C LEU A 606 6.41 -23.38 -20.29
N VAL A 607 5.73 -22.50 -21.02
CA VAL A 607 4.57 -21.76 -20.49
C VAL A 607 3.35 -22.67 -20.28
N ALA A 608 3.14 -23.68 -21.11
CA ALA A 608 2.12 -24.71 -20.88
C ALA A 608 2.44 -25.53 -19.62
N PHE A 609 3.71 -25.88 -19.38
CA PHE A 609 4.14 -26.48 -18.13
C PHE A 609 3.91 -25.55 -16.91
N ALA A 610 4.14 -24.24 -17.06
CA ALA A 610 3.79 -23.25 -16.03
C ALA A 610 2.28 -23.21 -15.76
N PHE A 611 1.44 -23.31 -16.79
CA PHE A 611 -0.01 -23.45 -16.61
C PHE A 611 -0.38 -24.72 -15.84
N LEU A 612 0.20 -25.88 -16.18
CA LEU A 612 -0.03 -27.12 -15.45
C LEU A 612 0.40 -27.00 -13.97
N LEU A 613 1.58 -26.43 -13.71
CA LEU A 613 2.02 -26.14 -12.34
C LEU A 613 1.02 -25.23 -11.62
N ALA A 614 0.49 -24.18 -12.26
CA ALA A 614 -0.52 -23.29 -11.66
C ALA A 614 -1.83 -24.03 -11.37
N ALA A 615 -2.31 -24.86 -12.31
CA ALA A 615 -3.54 -25.64 -12.17
C ALA A 615 -3.48 -26.68 -11.05
N PHE A 616 -2.33 -27.35 -10.88
CA PHE A 616 -2.12 -28.29 -9.78
C PHE A 616 -1.74 -27.62 -8.45
N SER A 617 -1.33 -26.34 -8.47
CA SER A 617 -0.93 -25.58 -7.26
C SER A 617 -2.11 -24.87 -6.59
N TYR A 618 -3.06 -25.65 -6.09
CA TYR A 618 -4.20 -25.22 -5.24
C TYR A 618 -5.05 -24.09 -5.83
N VAL A 619 -6.10 -24.49 -6.54
CA VAL A 619 -7.21 -23.61 -6.95
C VAL A 619 -8.15 -23.37 -5.75
N GLU A 620 -7.74 -22.51 -4.82
CA GLU A 620 -8.67 -21.90 -3.86
C GLU A 620 -9.44 -20.76 -4.55
N VAL A 621 -10.59 -21.08 -5.15
CA VAL A 621 -11.51 -20.06 -5.65
C VAL A 621 -12.26 -19.43 -4.47
N SER A 622 -11.74 -18.31 -3.96
CA SER A 622 -12.46 -17.47 -3.00
C SER A 622 -13.25 -16.39 -3.75
N VAL A 623 -14.46 -16.74 -4.20
CA VAL A 623 -15.39 -15.74 -4.77
C VAL A 623 -15.91 -14.87 -3.62
N ARG A 624 -15.53 -13.60 -3.60
CA ARG A 624 -16.15 -12.61 -2.69
C ARG A 624 -17.51 -12.18 -3.23
N ILE A 625 -18.56 -12.85 -2.77
CA ILE A 625 -19.92 -12.32 -2.80
C ILE A 625 -20.18 -11.66 -1.43
N PRO A 626 -20.78 -10.46 -1.35
CA PRO A 626 -21.21 -9.91 -0.07
C PRO A 626 -22.17 -10.86 0.65
N GLU A 627 -22.05 -10.95 1.97
CA GLU A 627 -22.97 -11.60 2.92
C GLU A 627 -22.90 -13.13 3.16
N ARG A 628 -22.27 -13.98 2.33
CA ARG A 628 -22.09 -15.41 2.69
C ARG A 628 -20.73 -16.01 2.28
N GLU A 629 -20.04 -16.61 3.26
CA GLU A 629 -18.81 -17.39 3.04
C GLU A 629 -19.18 -18.85 2.72
N ILE A 630 -18.98 -19.29 1.47
CA ILE A 630 -19.14 -20.68 1.05
C ILE A 630 -17.79 -21.18 0.52
N THR A 631 -17.09 -21.97 1.33
CA THR A 631 -15.78 -22.53 0.99
C THR A 631 -15.94 -23.85 0.23
N ILE A 632 -15.99 -23.79 -1.10
CA ILE A 632 -16.01 -24.98 -1.94
C ILE A 632 -14.57 -25.48 -2.17
N ARG A 633 -14.20 -26.58 -1.52
CA ARG A 633 -12.94 -27.29 -1.80
C ARG A 633 -13.16 -28.35 -2.88
N VAL A 634 -12.55 -28.17 -4.05
CA VAL A 634 -12.48 -29.22 -5.10
C VAL A 634 -11.01 -29.56 -5.33
N GLY A 635 -10.61 -30.77 -4.96
CA GLY A 635 -9.23 -31.25 -5.10
C GLY A 635 -9.07 -32.65 -4.53
N LYS A 636 -8.20 -33.47 -5.15
CA LYS A 636 -8.00 -34.87 -4.79
C LYS A 636 -7.35 -34.97 -3.40
N LYS A 637 -7.92 -35.79 -2.51
CA LYS A 637 -7.35 -36.09 -1.19
C LYS A 637 -5.99 -36.77 -1.39
N ALA A 638 -4.93 -36.16 -0.87
CA ALA A 638 -3.61 -36.76 -0.71
C ALA A 638 -3.18 -36.54 0.74
N ASP A 639 -3.02 -37.67 1.44
CA ASP A 639 -2.27 -37.88 2.67
C ASP A 639 -2.75 -37.12 3.92
N THR A 640 -3.83 -37.67 4.49
CA THR A 640 -3.86 -37.95 5.94
C THR A 640 -2.80 -39.00 6.30
N GLU A 641 -2.30 -38.94 7.54
CA GLU A 641 -1.32 -39.84 8.19
C GLU A 641 0.18 -39.49 7.91
N ALA A 642 1.10 -39.51 8.88
CA ALA A 642 1.03 -39.94 10.29
C ALA A 642 1.96 -39.12 11.23
N ALA A 643 1.66 -39.22 12.54
CA ALA A 643 2.45 -38.81 13.71
C ALA A 643 2.73 -37.31 13.92
#